data_AF-A0A517M8I5-F1
#
_entry.id   AF-A0A517M8I5-F1
#
_cell.length_a   1.000
_cell.length_b   1.000
_cell.length_c   1.000
_cell.angle_alpha   90.00
_cell.angle_beta   90.00
_cell.angle_gamma   90.00
#
_symmetry.space_group_name_H-M   'P 1'
#
loop_
_entity.id
_entity.type
_entity.pdbx_description
1 polymer ?
#
loop_
_entity_poly.entity_id
_entity_poly.type
_entity_poly.pdbx_seq_one_letter_code
_entity_poly.pdbx_strand_id
1 'polypeptide(L)'
;MFAVMAFQHRIPMISKTMSSSDRRDPLLRGTSRLLRFETRLALSASATADVLMDLWDIDPLSGAQASDTTSFEQLLNQANEIQQNFGFDGSGQTVAVIDSGIAYDHVALGGGFGPGYRVVGGWDFAENDANPYDDGPSGFHGTHVAGTLAGSTDSFTGIAPGADLVALRVFDDYGGGNLDWIEDALAWVHENRFAFENPITTVNLSLGSVLPAELAGQVQAQLEDELSLLKADGIMVFAAAGNAYDADTPTQLAYPASSPSVTPVGSVSSDGSLSDFSQRADGILVAPGELVNSSVPDHVLGRDGRIDDFVNATGTSMASPQIAGAAVLVREAMLSAGIDADGDSVLAHLYDTADPQTDEATGVTYYQINLTRAIEELIVGDGGGDSEPIDPPVVEPEPPEVPDAVEDLGTILSTQTELETGRWYAVEAQHDGLLSIALGDDDADALPITIQREASDLVVESGNGAQRQFDVNVSAGETIRFRIESDADETLAVGIANLVRVSGGTAYFTGTDAADQIEVDLRAETMLRFGQFEYQFDSGTVSNLQILGGGGTDTVDVIGSQAVEKVTLRTGSGEIENGSIMVQMTSVEKISVAGGGGSDRAYLYDSAGNDTLSASPGDTKLSGVGYEHALTGIRSIYVHATAGGNDTAYLYDSAGDDRLAIRPEFTSLRGDDFLSLVYGFDRVNAYGTAGGNDTADLYDSAGDDRMSANATNAYISGPGYYSQARHFESVVGHATAGGTDHATIYADSSDQTLHNIGGLVQLDAGGGAVRAAQGFEIAETFLNGSPIVVAPQSLGIPIANEPSEELEHHGVVTLDEDPIEQSVFKRSSEIMGLAQSLVDRVSDDDDRELLDQLFAEL
;
A
#
# COMPACT_ATOMS: atom_id res chain seq x y z
N MET A 1 20.78 30.49 -49.70
CA MET A 1 21.92 30.84 -50.57
C MET A 1 23.19 30.50 -49.80
N PHE A 2 24.10 29.71 -50.40
CA PHE A 2 25.30 29.03 -49.82
C PHE A 2 24.97 27.82 -48.92
N ALA A 3 25.15 26.54 -49.30
CA ALA A 3 26.22 25.82 -50.02
C ALA A 3 27.55 25.78 -49.21
N VAL A 4 28.32 24.68 -49.07
CA VAL A 4 28.33 23.33 -49.63
C VAL A 4 29.55 22.58 -49.04
N MET A 5 29.53 21.23 -49.08
CA MET A 5 30.64 20.23 -49.18
C MET A 5 30.79 19.29 -47.99
N ALA A 6 31.07 17.99 -48.15
CA ALA A 6 31.06 16.98 -49.22
C ALA A 6 31.66 15.70 -48.55
N PHE A 7 31.37 14.44 -48.89
CA PHE A 7 31.72 13.79 -50.17
C PHE A 7 31.06 12.41 -50.31
N GLN A 8 30.73 12.08 -51.56
CA GLN A 8 30.17 10.83 -52.08
C GLN A 8 31.22 9.72 -52.27
N HIS A 9 30.75 8.47 -52.37
CA HIS A 9 30.97 7.49 -53.48
C HIS A 9 30.35 6.13 -53.07
N ARG A 10 29.80 5.25 -53.91
CA ARG A 10 29.35 5.20 -55.32
C ARG A 10 28.69 3.80 -55.46
N ILE A 11 27.56 3.72 -56.15
CA ILE A 11 26.87 2.47 -56.59
C ILE A 11 27.64 1.85 -57.79
N PRO A 12 27.46 0.57 -58.15
CA PRO A 12 26.55 0.22 -59.26
C PRO A 12 25.72 -1.07 -59.01
N MET A 13 24.40 -1.02 -59.18
CA MET A 13 23.61 -1.52 -60.34
C MET A 13 23.76 -3.04 -60.60
N ILE A 14 22.66 -3.79 -60.75
CA ILE A 14 22.00 -4.23 -62.02
C ILE A 14 21.09 -5.41 -61.55
N SER A 15 19.83 -5.69 -61.94
CA SER A 15 18.92 -5.23 -63.00
C SER A 15 17.60 -6.03 -62.94
N LYS A 16 16.49 -5.36 -63.29
CA LYS A 16 15.26 -5.84 -63.99
C LYS A 16 14.40 -6.92 -63.29
N THR A 17 13.06 -6.85 -63.32
CA THR A 17 12.17 -6.48 -64.43
C THR A 17 10.76 -6.11 -63.93
N MET A 18 10.09 -5.20 -64.63
CA MET A 18 8.68 -4.79 -64.46
C MET A 18 7.68 -5.89 -64.86
N SER A 19 6.47 -5.90 -64.28
CA SER A 19 5.19 -5.71 -65.02
C SER A 19 3.93 -5.90 -64.15
N SER A 20 3.10 -4.85 -64.12
CA SER A 20 1.62 -4.79 -64.23
C SER A 20 0.65 -5.57 -63.30
N SER A 21 -0.22 -4.76 -62.68
CA SER A 21 -1.71 -4.81 -62.70
C SER A 21 -2.49 -5.88 -61.92
N ASP A 22 -3.27 -5.34 -60.97
CA ASP A 22 -4.74 -5.48 -60.81
C ASP A 22 -5.34 -6.80 -60.27
N ARG A 23 -5.93 -6.65 -59.07
CA ARG A 23 -7.07 -7.34 -58.43
C ARG A 23 -7.32 -8.83 -58.75
N ARG A 24 -7.26 -9.64 -57.69
CA ARG A 24 -8.32 -10.58 -57.20
C ARG A 24 -7.78 -11.46 -56.05
N ASP A 25 -8.48 -11.47 -54.92
CA ASP A 25 -8.50 -12.54 -53.89
C ASP A 25 -8.90 -13.91 -54.50
N PRO A 26 -8.66 -15.10 -53.88
CA PRO A 26 -8.63 -15.37 -52.42
C PRO A 26 -7.67 -16.48 -51.88
N LEU A 27 -7.56 -16.55 -50.53
CA LEU A 27 -7.40 -17.71 -49.62
C LEU A 27 -6.30 -18.80 -49.81
N LEU A 28 -5.51 -18.94 -48.73
CA LEU A 28 -4.97 -20.16 -48.09
C LEU A 28 -3.93 -21.04 -48.84
N ARG A 29 -2.65 -20.96 -48.40
CA ARG A 29 -1.91 -22.05 -47.71
C ARG A 29 -0.43 -21.70 -47.45
N GLY A 30 -0.04 -21.74 -46.16
CA GLY A 30 1.25 -22.14 -45.55
C GLY A 30 2.53 -21.47 -46.09
N THR A 31 3.45 -20.95 -45.28
CA THR A 31 4.14 -21.62 -44.15
C THR A 31 5.06 -20.61 -43.47
N SER A 32 5.05 -20.61 -42.14
CA SER A 32 6.21 -20.59 -41.24
C SER A 32 7.38 -19.69 -41.62
N ARG A 33 7.45 -18.51 -41.00
CA ARG A 33 8.70 -17.81 -40.69
C ARG A 33 8.45 -16.75 -39.61
N LEU A 34 8.84 -17.11 -38.38
CA LEU A 34 9.49 -16.27 -37.38
C LEU A 34 9.46 -14.75 -37.65
N LEU A 35 8.69 -14.02 -36.84
CA LEU A 35 8.99 -12.63 -36.52
C LEU A 35 8.83 -12.43 -35.01
N ARG A 36 9.98 -12.51 -34.35
CA ARG A 36 10.25 -12.03 -32.98
C ARG A 36 9.79 -10.58 -32.85
N PHE A 37 9.11 -10.24 -31.76
CA PHE A 37 8.95 -8.87 -31.30
C PHE A 37 9.50 -8.76 -29.88
N GLU A 38 10.78 -8.42 -29.78
CA GLU A 38 11.34 -7.82 -28.58
C GLU A 38 11.78 -6.39 -28.90
N THR A 39 11.44 -5.48 -27.99
CA THR A 39 12.03 -4.14 -27.75
C THR A 39 12.04 -3.10 -28.87
N ARG A 40 11.24 -2.05 -28.67
CA ARG A 40 11.67 -0.67 -28.93
C ARG A 40 11.36 0.23 -27.74
N LEU A 41 12.36 0.38 -26.87
CA LEU A 41 12.54 1.57 -26.05
C LEU A 41 12.59 2.80 -26.97
N ALA A 42 11.70 3.75 -26.77
CA ALA A 42 11.92 5.13 -27.18
C ALA A 42 11.90 5.98 -25.91
N LEU A 43 13.09 6.42 -25.49
CA LEU A 43 13.30 7.36 -24.40
C LEU A 43 12.62 8.70 -24.77
N SER A 44 11.50 9.03 -24.13
CA SER A 44 10.99 10.40 -24.06
C SER A 44 10.57 10.73 -22.63
N ALA A 45 11.50 11.37 -21.90
CA ALA A 45 11.31 12.28 -20.75
C ALA A 45 10.06 12.15 -19.83
N SER A 46 9.71 10.94 -19.42
CA SER A 46 9.11 10.60 -18.11
C SER A 46 9.18 9.07 -18.00
N ALA A 47 10.17 8.53 -17.30
CA ALA A 47 10.42 7.09 -17.29
C ALA A 47 9.51 6.41 -16.25
N THR A 48 8.33 5.96 -16.67
CA THR A 48 7.54 4.90 -16.03
C THR A 48 7.67 3.64 -16.92
N ALA A 49 7.81 2.46 -16.33
CA ALA A 49 7.95 1.21 -17.07
C ALA A 49 6.56 0.71 -17.50
N ASP A 50 6.24 0.77 -18.79
CA ASP A 50 4.97 0.29 -19.33
C ASP A 50 4.88 -1.25 -19.25
N VAL A 51 3.83 -1.77 -18.59
CA VAL A 51 3.50 -3.21 -18.58
C VAL A 51 2.61 -3.50 -19.79
N LEU A 52 3.06 -4.38 -20.68
CA LEU A 52 2.28 -4.81 -21.84
C LEU A 52 1.48 -6.07 -21.49
N MET A 53 0.21 -6.08 -21.86
CA MET A 53 -0.58 -7.29 -21.97
C MET A 53 0.05 -8.21 -23.04
N ASP A 54 0.37 -9.45 -22.69
CA ASP A 54 0.95 -10.42 -23.62
C ASP A 54 -0.03 -10.66 -24.78
N LEU A 55 0.29 -10.14 -25.98
CA LEU A 55 -0.59 -10.20 -27.15
C LEU A 55 -0.78 -11.65 -27.64
N TRP A 56 -2.02 -12.15 -27.59
CA TRP A 56 -2.43 -13.52 -27.92
C TRP A 56 -2.69 -13.81 -29.41
N ASP A 57 -2.62 -15.10 -29.76
CA ASP A 57 -3.26 -15.69 -30.95
C ASP A 57 -4.67 -16.20 -30.57
N ILE A 58 -5.72 -15.58 -31.12
CA ILE A 58 -7.12 -16.03 -30.97
C ILE A 58 -7.46 -17.00 -32.11
N ASP A 59 -7.86 -18.24 -31.81
CA ASP A 59 -8.42 -19.17 -32.81
C ASP A 59 -9.96 -19.27 -32.67
N PRO A 60 -10.72 -18.56 -33.52
CA PRO A 60 -12.18 -18.65 -33.50
C PRO A 60 -12.62 -20.01 -34.05
N LEU A 61 -13.40 -20.75 -33.24
CA LEU A 61 -14.00 -22.06 -33.53
C LEU A 61 -14.22 -22.35 -35.03
N SER A 62 -13.29 -23.08 -35.64
CA SER A 62 -13.55 -23.84 -36.85
C SER A 62 -13.51 -25.32 -36.51
N GLY A 63 -14.69 -25.96 -36.56
CA GLY A 63 -14.89 -27.32 -36.08
C GLY A 63 -13.84 -28.31 -36.61
N ALA A 64 -13.00 -28.80 -35.70
CA ALA A 64 -12.12 -29.92 -35.93
C ALA A 64 -12.38 -30.97 -34.84
N GLN A 65 -12.58 -32.20 -35.30
CA GLN A 65 -12.97 -33.36 -34.52
C GLN A 65 -11.94 -33.71 -33.44
N ALA A 66 -12.45 -34.13 -32.28
CA ALA A 66 -11.72 -34.77 -31.20
C ALA A 66 -10.69 -35.80 -31.71
N SER A 67 -9.42 -35.57 -31.38
CA SER A 67 -8.41 -36.63 -31.37
C SER A 67 -7.32 -36.30 -30.35
N ASP A 68 -7.26 -37.13 -29.31
CA ASP A 68 -6.31 -37.24 -28.19
C ASP A 68 -6.15 -36.02 -27.26
N THR A 69 -6.99 -36.00 -26.23
CA THR A 69 -7.05 -35.10 -25.07
C THR A 69 -6.34 -35.72 -23.87
N THR A 70 -5.25 -35.12 -23.33
CA THR A 70 -4.58 -35.73 -22.16
C THR A 70 -3.91 -34.82 -21.12
N SER A 71 -4.21 -33.52 -20.99
CA SER A 71 -3.79 -32.78 -19.77
C SER A 71 -4.78 -31.73 -19.27
N PHE A 72 -5.36 -30.89 -20.15
CA PHE A 72 -6.44 -29.95 -19.77
C PHE A 72 -7.67 -30.67 -19.21
N GLU A 73 -8.11 -31.74 -19.87
CA GLU A 73 -9.17 -32.59 -19.34
C GLU A 73 -8.77 -33.22 -18.00
N GLN A 74 -7.49 -33.43 -17.68
CA GLN A 74 -7.12 -34.11 -16.44
C GLN A 74 -7.36 -33.25 -15.20
N LEU A 75 -6.92 -31.99 -15.15
CA LEU A 75 -7.12 -31.17 -13.95
C LEU A 75 -8.59 -30.75 -13.78
N LEU A 76 -9.25 -30.34 -14.88
CA LEU A 76 -10.67 -30.00 -14.84
C LEU A 76 -11.55 -31.22 -14.52
N ASN A 77 -11.23 -32.42 -15.03
CA ASN A 77 -11.96 -33.63 -14.65
C ASN A 77 -11.72 -33.99 -13.17
N GLN A 78 -10.49 -33.83 -12.65
CA GLN A 78 -10.23 -34.03 -11.22
C GLN A 78 -11.07 -33.08 -10.36
N ALA A 79 -11.12 -31.80 -10.70
CA ALA A 79 -11.96 -30.82 -10.00
C ALA A 79 -13.45 -31.21 -10.06
N ASN A 80 -13.95 -31.61 -11.23
CA ASN A 80 -15.31 -32.10 -11.40
C ASN A 80 -15.62 -33.36 -10.57
N GLU A 81 -14.67 -34.30 -10.50
CA GLU A 81 -14.79 -35.50 -9.67
C GLU A 81 -14.79 -35.15 -8.19
N ILE A 82 -13.96 -34.20 -7.75
CA ILE A 82 -13.93 -33.73 -6.36
C ILE A 82 -15.24 -33.07 -5.97
N GLN A 83 -15.78 -32.19 -6.82
CA GLN A 83 -17.09 -31.59 -6.59
C GLN A 83 -18.18 -32.65 -6.49
N GLN A 84 -18.19 -33.64 -7.39
CA GLN A 84 -19.21 -34.71 -7.39
C GLN A 84 -19.09 -35.66 -6.20
N ASN A 85 -17.87 -35.97 -5.75
CA ASN A 85 -17.60 -36.99 -4.75
C ASN A 85 -17.56 -36.43 -3.31
N PHE A 86 -17.04 -35.22 -3.14
CA PHE A 86 -16.79 -34.61 -1.83
C PHE A 86 -17.59 -33.32 -1.60
N GLY A 87 -18.12 -32.70 -2.68
CA GLY A 87 -18.92 -31.48 -2.58
C GLY A 87 -18.10 -30.20 -2.50
N PHE A 88 -16.78 -30.26 -2.62
CA PHE A 88 -15.92 -29.08 -2.65
C PHE A 88 -16.02 -28.42 -4.02
N ASP A 89 -16.39 -27.14 -4.03
CA ASP A 89 -16.54 -26.32 -5.23
C ASP A 89 -15.85 -24.95 -5.11
N GLY A 90 -15.22 -24.68 -3.96
CA GLY A 90 -14.53 -23.44 -3.64
C GLY A 90 -15.38 -22.42 -2.88
N SER A 91 -16.59 -22.80 -2.45
CA SER A 91 -17.46 -21.93 -1.67
C SER A 91 -16.84 -21.46 -0.33
N GLY A 92 -17.31 -20.32 0.18
CA GLY A 92 -16.86 -19.74 1.45
C GLY A 92 -15.63 -18.85 1.35
N GLN A 93 -15.17 -18.55 0.13
CA GLN A 93 -13.92 -17.85 -0.16
C GLN A 93 -14.05 -16.98 -1.41
N THR A 94 -13.25 -15.92 -1.48
CA THR A 94 -13.22 -14.97 -2.60
C THR A 94 -11.83 -14.97 -3.26
N VAL A 95 -11.79 -14.94 -4.59
CA VAL A 95 -10.57 -14.77 -5.38
C VAL A 95 -10.55 -13.42 -6.07
N ALA A 96 -9.51 -12.63 -5.84
CA ALA A 96 -9.27 -11.40 -6.58
C ALA A 96 -8.59 -11.70 -7.92
N VAL A 97 -9.20 -11.24 -9.01
CA VAL A 97 -8.66 -11.33 -10.37
C VAL A 97 -8.18 -9.93 -10.77
N ILE A 98 -6.86 -9.75 -10.80
CA ILE A 98 -6.21 -8.49 -11.22
C ILE A 98 -5.83 -8.63 -12.70
N ASP A 99 -6.63 -8.03 -13.58
CA ASP A 99 -6.59 -8.28 -15.03
C ASP A 99 -7.25 -7.14 -15.85
N SER A 100 -7.74 -7.40 -17.06
CA SER A 100 -8.43 -6.42 -17.94
C SER A 100 -9.86 -6.08 -17.52
N GLY A 101 -10.32 -6.62 -16.39
CA GLY A 101 -11.71 -6.54 -15.94
C GLY A 101 -12.44 -7.87 -16.10
N ILE A 102 -13.71 -7.90 -15.69
CA ILE A 102 -14.58 -9.08 -15.84
C ILE A 102 -15.92 -8.66 -16.44
N ALA A 103 -16.33 -9.27 -17.55
CA ALA A 103 -17.71 -9.19 -18.03
C ALA A 103 -18.62 -10.01 -17.11
N TYR A 104 -18.92 -9.43 -15.95
CA TYR A 104 -19.59 -10.09 -14.82
C TYR A 104 -21.05 -10.50 -15.13
N ASP A 105 -21.64 -9.96 -16.19
CA ASP A 105 -22.97 -10.31 -16.67
C ASP A 105 -22.97 -11.58 -17.55
N HIS A 106 -21.80 -12.12 -17.87
CA HIS A 106 -21.66 -13.39 -18.57
C HIS A 106 -22.34 -14.52 -17.81
N VAL A 107 -23.06 -15.39 -18.54
CA VAL A 107 -23.88 -16.46 -17.93
C VAL A 107 -23.08 -17.41 -17.06
N ALA A 108 -21.81 -17.62 -17.40
CA ALA A 108 -20.88 -18.43 -16.61
C ALA A 108 -20.39 -17.74 -15.33
N LEU A 109 -20.48 -16.42 -15.24
CA LEU A 109 -19.92 -15.59 -14.16
C LEU A 109 -21.01 -14.98 -13.27
N GLY A 110 -22.15 -15.65 -13.17
CA GLY A 110 -23.21 -15.30 -12.23
C GLY A 110 -24.18 -14.22 -12.70
N GLY A 111 -23.95 -13.57 -13.85
CA GLY A 111 -24.94 -12.70 -14.50
C GLY A 111 -25.16 -11.34 -13.83
N GLY A 112 -24.18 -10.83 -13.08
CA GLY A 112 -24.24 -9.51 -12.47
C GLY A 112 -23.06 -9.21 -11.53
N PHE A 113 -23.11 -8.02 -10.90
CA PHE A 113 -22.04 -7.45 -10.08
C PHE A 113 -22.57 -6.98 -8.73
N GLY A 114 -21.80 -7.23 -7.67
CA GLY A 114 -22.10 -6.81 -6.31
C GLY A 114 -22.66 -7.92 -5.41
N PRO A 115 -23.11 -7.59 -4.19
CA PRO A 115 -23.59 -8.57 -3.22
C PRO A 115 -24.69 -9.49 -3.78
N GLY A 116 -24.50 -10.81 -3.64
CA GLY A 116 -25.42 -11.84 -4.13
C GLY A 116 -25.17 -12.31 -5.56
N TYR A 117 -24.16 -11.78 -6.25
CA TYR A 117 -23.63 -12.30 -7.52
C TYR A 117 -22.30 -13.01 -7.30
N ARG A 118 -21.85 -13.75 -8.32
CA ARG A 118 -20.53 -14.41 -8.33
C ARG A 118 -19.39 -13.40 -8.27
N VAL A 119 -19.52 -12.30 -9.02
CA VAL A 119 -18.58 -11.18 -8.93
C VAL A 119 -19.10 -10.22 -7.86
N VAL A 120 -18.59 -10.37 -6.64
CA VAL A 120 -19.14 -9.74 -5.42
C VAL A 120 -18.76 -8.26 -5.29
N GLY A 121 -17.74 -7.82 -6.01
CA GLY A 121 -17.29 -6.42 -6.04
C GLY A 121 -16.03 -6.26 -6.87
N GLY A 122 -15.44 -5.06 -6.81
CA GLY A 122 -14.25 -4.72 -7.59
C GLY A 122 -14.10 -3.23 -7.86
N TRP A 123 -13.02 -2.88 -8.56
CA TRP A 123 -12.66 -1.50 -8.90
C TRP A 123 -11.90 -1.45 -10.22
N ASP A 124 -12.12 -0.38 -10.99
CA ASP A 124 -11.36 -0.07 -12.20
C ASP A 124 -10.29 0.97 -11.87
N PHE A 125 -9.03 0.55 -11.83
CA PHE A 125 -7.89 1.43 -11.59
C PHE A 125 -7.43 2.15 -12.86
N ALA A 126 -7.69 1.57 -14.04
CA ALA A 126 -7.34 2.19 -15.32
C ALA A 126 -8.19 3.44 -15.60
N GLU A 127 -9.47 3.41 -15.20
CA GLU A 127 -10.42 4.52 -15.39
C GLU A 127 -10.82 5.23 -14.09
N ASN A 128 -10.36 4.70 -12.94
CA ASN A 128 -10.60 5.21 -11.60
C ASN A 128 -12.10 5.31 -11.24
N ASP A 129 -12.83 4.21 -11.43
CA ASP A 129 -14.24 4.11 -11.06
C ASP A 129 -14.64 2.72 -10.51
N ALA A 130 -15.90 2.60 -10.08
CA ALA A 130 -16.43 1.40 -9.45
C ALA A 130 -16.91 0.32 -10.44
N ASN A 131 -16.59 0.43 -11.74
CA ASN A 131 -17.07 -0.45 -12.79
C ASN A 131 -15.91 -1.21 -13.48
N PRO A 132 -15.45 -2.34 -12.90
CA PRO A 132 -14.35 -3.15 -13.45
C PRO A 132 -14.78 -4.06 -14.61
N TYR A 133 -15.73 -3.60 -15.44
CA TYR A 133 -16.26 -4.40 -16.53
C TYR A 133 -15.24 -4.53 -17.67
N ASP A 134 -15.23 -5.66 -18.36
CA ASP A 134 -14.31 -5.96 -19.47
C ASP A 134 -14.94 -5.51 -20.81
N ASP A 135 -15.03 -4.20 -21.05
CA ASP A 135 -15.72 -3.60 -22.21
C ASP A 135 -14.80 -3.01 -23.30
N GLY A 136 -13.49 -2.96 -23.04
CA GLY A 136 -12.52 -2.41 -23.97
C GLY A 136 -12.40 -3.19 -25.28
N PRO A 137 -12.06 -2.56 -26.42
CA PRO A 137 -11.78 -3.26 -27.67
C PRO A 137 -10.71 -4.37 -27.58
N SER A 138 -9.80 -4.26 -26.60
CA SER A 138 -8.79 -5.27 -26.24
C SER A 138 -9.17 -6.07 -24.98
N GLY A 139 -10.27 -5.76 -24.31
CA GLY A 139 -10.70 -6.33 -23.04
C GLY A 139 -11.46 -7.65 -23.22
N PHE A 140 -10.87 -8.76 -22.75
CA PHE A 140 -11.51 -10.08 -22.69
C PHE A 140 -10.72 -11.11 -21.89
N HIS A 141 -9.44 -10.83 -21.69
CA HIS A 141 -8.49 -11.71 -21.02
C HIS A 141 -8.92 -11.99 -19.58
N GLY A 142 -9.29 -10.95 -18.83
CA GLY A 142 -9.76 -11.10 -17.45
C GLY A 142 -11.05 -11.91 -17.36
N THR A 143 -11.98 -11.74 -18.31
CA THR A 143 -13.18 -12.59 -18.42
C THR A 143 -12.83 -14.07 -18.70
N HIS A 144 -11.81 -14.33 -19.53
CA HIS A 144 -11.34 -15.69 -19.84
C HIS A 144 -10.67 -16.35 -18.63
N VAL A 145 -9.85 -15.59 -17.91
CA VAL A 145 -9.20 -15.99 -16.65
C VAL A 145 -10.25 -16.30 -15.58
N ALA A 146 -11.22 -15.40 -15.37
CA ALA A 146 -12.31 -15.56 -14.42
C ALA A 146 -13.16 -16.79 -14.71
N GLY A 147 -13.48 -17.05 -15.99
CA GLY A 147 -14.22 -18.24 -16.40
C GLY A 147 -13.45 -19.54 -16.15
N THR A 148 -12.13 -19.53 -16.37
CA THR A 148 -11.26 -20.69 -16.13
C THR A 148 -11.22 -21.03 -14.64
N LEU A 149 -11.22 -20.00 -13.80
CA LEU A 149 -11.19 -20.14 -12.36
C LEU A 149 -12.55 -20.60 -11.80
N ALA A 150 -13.61 -19.83 -12.01
CA ALA A 150 -14.89 -20.00 -11.30
C ALA A 150 -16.12 -19.96 -12.21
N GLY A 151 -15.99 -20.14 -13.52
CA GLY A 151 -17.15 -20.17 -14.41
C GLY A 151 -18.09 -21.35 -14.10
N SER A 152 -19.40 -21.16 -14.24
CA SER A 152 -20.38 -22.22 -13.99
C SER A 152 -21.64 -22.06 -14.83
N THR A 153 -21.92 -23.06 -15.67
CA THR A 153 -23.17 -23.23 -16.42
C THR A 153 -23.51 -24.73 -16.49
N ASP A 154 -24.65 -25.08 -17.09
CA ASP A 154 -25.00 -26.49 -17.33
C ASP A 154 -24.00 -27.23 -18.25
N SER A 155 -23.19 -26.51 -19.04
CA SER A 155 -22.28 -27.09 -20.06
C SER A 155 -20.83 -26.64 -19.95
N PHE A 156 -20.49 -25.82 -18.96
CA PHE A 156 -19.14 -25.27 -18.75
C PHE A 156 -18.91 -25.10 -17.26
N THR A 157 -17.70 -25.44 -16.80
CA THR A 157 -17.27 -25.25 -15.42
C THR A 157 -15.81 -24.85 -15.39
N GLY A 158 -15.46 -23.91 -14.51
CA GLY A 158 -14.10 -23.65 -14.08
C GLY A 158 -13.66 -24.64 -13.01
N ILE A 159 -12.46 -24.43 -12.46
CA ILE A 159 -11.89 -25.29 -11.42
C ILE A 159 -12.66 -25.18 -10.09
N ALA A 160 -12.94 -23.96 -9.63
CA ALA A 160 -13.62 -23.67 -8.37
C ALA A 160 -14.95 -22.92 -8.63
N PRO A 161 -15.98 -23.60 -9.18
CA PRO A 161 -17.22 -22.97 -9.64
C PRO A 161 -18.13 -22.43 -8.52
N GLY A 162 -17.76 -22.58 -7.25
CA GLY A 162 -18.44 -22.03 -6.07
C GLY A 162 -17.72 -20.85 -5.42
N ALA A 163 -16.48 -20.55 -5.83
CA ALA A 163 -15.72 -19.41 -5.31
C ALA A 163 -16.30 -18.07 -5.76
N ASP A 164 -16.34 -17.10 -4.88
CA ASP A 164 -16.67 -15.72 -5.23
C ASP A 164 -15.49 -15.05 -5.93
N LEU A 165 -15.77 -14.03 -6.74
CA LEU A 165 -14.77 -13.28 -7.49
C LEU A 165 -14.83 -11.80 -7.15
N VAL A 166 -13.66 -11.17 -7.10
CA VAL A 166 -13.51 -9.71 -7.17
C VAL A 166 -12.79 -9.35 -8.46
N ALA A 167 -13.33 -8.38 -9.19
CA ALA A 167 -12.76 -7.89 -10.44
C ALA A 167 -11.93 -6.63 -10.19
N LEU A 168 -10.61 -6.68 -10.40
CA LEU A 168 -9.73 -5.52 -10.30
C LEU A 168 -9.13 -5.24 -11.67
N ARG A 169 -9.62 -4.20 -12.35
CA ARG A 169 -9.20 -3.86 -13.70
C ARG A 169 -7.97 -2.94 -13.65
N VAL A 170 -6.86 -3.40 -14.23
CA VAL A 170 -5.56 -2.70 -14.27
C VAL A 170 -5.01 -2.54 -15.69
N PHE A 171 -5.79 -2.89 -16.70
CA PHE A 171 -5.51 -2.59 -18.10
C PHE A 171 -6.60 -1.69 -18.66
N ASP A 172 -6.18 -0.69 -19.43
CA ASP A 172 -7.10 0.16 -20.17
C ASP A 172 -7.73 -0.58 -21.36
N ASP A 173 -8.68 0.10 -22.02
CA ASP A 173 -9.38 -0.37 -23.21
C ASP A 173 -8.48 -0.84 -24.38
N TYR A 174 -7.22 -0.39 -24.40
CA TYR A 174 -6.24 -0.72 -25.42
C TYR A 174 -5.28 -1.83 -25.00
N GLY A 175 -5.39 -2.36 -23.77
CA GLY A 175 -4.50 -3.35 -23.19
C GLY A 175 -3.21 -2.78 -22.61
N GLY A 176 -3.17 -1.46 -22.36
CA GLY A 176 -2.06 -0.80 -21.68
C GLY A 176 -2.21 -0.90 -20.17
N GLY A 177 -1.16 -1.31 -19.46
CA GLY A 177 -1.13 -1.38 -18.00
C GLY A 177 -0.10 -0.42 -17.40
N ASN A 178 -0.36 0.03 -16.18
CA ASN A 178 0.55 0.84 -15.37
C ASN A 178 0.90 0.08 -14.07
N LEU A 179 2.15 0.18 -13.62
CA LEU A 179 2.58 -0.39 -12.35
C LEU A 179 1.83 0.21 -11.17
N ASP A 180 1.54 1.52 -11.19
CA ASP A 180 0.77 2.18 -10.12
C ASP A 180 -0.63 1.55 -9.95
N TRP A 181 -1.28 1.16 -11.06
CA TRP A 181 -2.58 0.49 -11.01
C TRP A 181 -2.50 -0.92 -10.44
N ILE A 182 -1.39 -1.62 -10.68
CA ILE A 182 -1.15 -2.96 -10.12
C ILE A 182 -0.85 -2.84 -8.63
N GLU A 183 -0.01 -1.89 -8.23
CA GLU A 183 0.28 -1.55 -6.82
C GLU A 183 -1.01 -1.22 -6.07
N ASP A 184 -1.80 -0.26 -6.58
CA ASP A 184 -3.09 0.13 -6.01
C ASP A 184 -4.08 -1.05 -5.92
N ALA A 185 -4.09 -1.94 -6.93
CA ALA A 185 -4.94 -3.13 -6.89
C ALA A 185 -4.50 -4.14 -5.82
N LEU A 186 -3.21 -4.34 -5.62
CA LEU A 186 -2.69 -5.21 -4.57
C LEU A 186 -2.97 -4.63 -3.18
N ALA A 187 -2.76 -3.32 -3.00
CA ALA A 187 -3.13 -2.60 -1.79
C ALA A 187 -4.64 -2.68 -1.51
N TRP A 188 -5.47 -2.53 -2.54
CA TRP A 188 -6.92 -2.68 -2.43
C TRP A 188 -7.31 -4.08 -1.96
N VAL A 189 -6.65 -5.15 -2.44
CA VAL A 189 -6.91 -6.51 -1.95
C VAL A 189 -6.64 -6.61 -0.46
N HIS A 190 -5.51 -6.08 0.01
CA HIS A 190 -5.20 -6.02 1.43
C HIS A 190 -6.33 -5.31 2.19
N GLU A 191 -6.68 -4.08 1.81
CA GLU A 191 -7.69 -3.27 2.49
C GLU A 191 -9.09 -3.90 2.52
N ASN A 192 -9.47 -4.61 1.45
CA ASN A 192 -10.83 -5.13 1.27
C ASN A 192 -10.95 -6.64 1.52
N ARG A 193 -9.91 -7.31 2.04
CA ARG A 193 -9.89 -8.78 2.25
C ARG A 193 -11.01 -9.32 3.13
N PHE A 194 -11.63 -8.49 3.97
CA PHE A 194 -12.77 -8.83 4.81
C PHE A 194 -14.05 -8.04 4.48
N ALA A 195 -14.11 -7.34 3.34
CA ALA A 195 -15.23 -6.47 2.98
C ALA A 195 -16.46 -7.21 2.41
N PHE A 196 -16.30 -8.47 2.00
CA PHE A 196 -17.32 -9.29 1.36
C PHE A 196 -17.89 -10.34 2.32
N GLU A 197 -18.96 -11.03 1.89
CA GLU A 197 -19.53 -12.14 2.67
C GLU A 197 -18.49 -13.23 2.95
N ASN A 198 -17.64 -13.51 1.96
CA ASN A 198 -16.52 -14.42 2.06
C ASN A 198 -15.19 -13.65 1.93
N PRO A 199 -14.17 -13.97 2.75
CA PRO A 199 -12.89 -13.25 2.72
C PRO A 199 -12.14 -13.49 1.41
N ILE A 200 -11.32 -12.53 1.00
CA ILE A 200 -10.35 -12.73 -0.10
C ILE A 200 -9.22 -13.59 0.43
N THR A 201 -9.02 -14.76 -0.16
CA THR A 201 -8.00 -15.73 0.25
C THR A 201 -6.95 -15.98 -0.82
N THR A 202 -7.23 -15.55 -2.04
CA THR A 202 -6.40 -15.84 -3.22
C THR A 202 -6.39 -14.64 -4.17
N VAL A 203 -5.23 -14.37 -4.78
CA VAL A 203 -5.08 -13.43 -5.90
C VAL A 203 -4.54 -14.18 -7.11
N ASN A 204 -5.13 -13.90 -8.28
CA ASN A 204 -4.58 -14.33 -9.56
C ASN A 204 -4.12 -13.12 -10.39
N LEU A 205 -2.83 -13.12 -10.76
CA LEU A 205 -2.16 -12.14 -11.61
C LEU A 205 -1.76 -12.81 -12.93
N SER A 206 -2.65 -12.79 -13.92
CA SER A 206 -2.33 -13.33 -15.26
C SER A 206 -1.60 -12.29 -16.12
N LEU A 207 -0.60 -11.64 -15.55
CA LEU A 207 0.19 -10.56 -16.14
C LEU A 207 1.66 -10.70 -15.74
N GLY A 208 2.55 -10.05 -16.49
CA GLY A 208 3.94 -9.90 -16.10
C GLY A 208 4.85 -9.47 -17.23
N SER A 209 6.05 -9.01 -16.89
CA SER A 209 7.06 -8.63 -17.86
C SER A 209 8.45 -9.11 -17.45
N VAL A 210 9.27 -9.48 -18.43
CA VAL A 210 10.70 -9.73 -18.19
C VAL A 210 11.39 -8.38 -18.06
N LEU A 211 11.77 -8.04 -16.84
CA LEU A 211 12.31 -6.72 -16.53
C LEU A 211 13.78 -6.61 -16.99
N PRO A 212 14.16 -5.53 -17.71
CA PRO A 212 15.56 -5.18 -17.89
C PRO A 212 16.24 -5.01 -16.54
N ALA A 213 17.51 -5.44 -16.43
CA ALA A 213 18.25 -5.40 -15.17
C ALA A 213 18.31 -3.99 -14.54
N GLU A 214 18.24 -2.95 -15.35
CA GLU A 214 18.24 -1.55 -14.92
C GLU A 214 16.91 -1.10 -14.29
N LEU A 215 15.79 -1.75 -14.62
CA LEU A 215 14.46 -1.46 -14.11
C LEU A 215 13.99 -2.45 -13.03
N ALA A 216 14.57 -3.65 -13.00
CA ALA A 216 14.18 -4.74 -12.10
C ALA A 216 14.07 -4.29 -10.63
N GLY A 217 15.07 -3.57 -10.12
CA GLY A 217 15.06 -3.09 -8.73
C GLY A 217 14.00 -2.03 -8.43
N GLN A 218 13.57 -1.23 -9.42
CA GLN A 218 12.53 -0.22 -9.21
C GLN A 218 11.14 -0.85 -9.19
N VAL A 219 10.85 -1.72 -10.15
CA VAL A 219 9.55 -2.42 -10.22
C VAL A 219 9.38 -3.38 -9.05
N GLN A 220 10.47 -4.07 -8.64
CA GLN A 220 10.44 -4.87 -7.42
C GLN A 220 10.18 -4.01 -6.20
N ALA A 221 10.87 -2.88 -6.04
CA ALA A 221 10.64 -1.99 -4.90
C ALA A 221 9.24 -1.34 -4.87
N GLN A 222 8.45 -1.43 -5.94
CA GLN A 222 7.12 -0.85 -6.05
C GLN A 222 5.99 -1.85 -5.79
N LEU A 223 6.19 -3.14 -6.07
CA LEU A 223 5.13 -4.15 -5.87
C LEU A 223 5.46 -5.16 -4.77
N GLU A 224 6.73 -5.30 -4.38
CA GLU A 224 7.16 -6.38 -3.50
C GLU A 224 6.65 -6.23 -2.08
N ASP A 225 6.44 -4.99 -1.60
CA ASP A 225 5.82 -4.70 -0.32
C ASP A 225 4.36 -5.15 -0.30
N GLU A 226 3.53 -4.80 -1.29
CA GLU A 226 2.15 -5.30 -1.34
C GLU A 226 2.10 -6.81 -1.56
N LEU A 227 2.93 -7.38 -2.45
CA LEU A 227 2.96 -8.82 -2.67
C LEU A 227 3.35 -9.59 -1.39
N SER A 228 4.32 -9.07 -0.63
CA SER A 228 4.73 -9.64 0.64
C SER A 228 3.67 -9.44 1.73
N LEU A 229 2.97 -8.31 1.71
CA LEU A 229 1.86 -8.03 2.62
C LEU A 229 0.68 -8.99 2.40
N LEU A 230 0.30 -9.24 1.13
CA LEU A 230 -0.75 -10.21 0.82
C LEU A 230 -0.37 -11.62 1.29
N LYS A 231 0.87 -12.05 1.06
CA LYS A 231 1.36 -13.33 1.59
C LYS A 231 1.29 -13.38 3.12
N ALA A 232 1.66 -12.29 3.80
CA ALA A 232 1.60 -12.19 5.26
C ALA A 232 0.16 -12.23 5.81
N ASP A 233 -0.82 -11.73 5.06
CA ASP A 233 -2.26 -11.88 5.37
C ASP A 233 -2.78 -13.32 5.15
N GLY A 234 -1.93 -14.24 4.70
CA GLY A 234 -2.33 -15.60 4.32
C GLY A 234 -3.05 -15.67 2.97
N ILE A 235 -2.99 -14.60 2.17
CA ILE A 235 -3.57 -14.55 0.82
C ILE A 235 -2.57 -15.19 -0.15
N MET A 236 -3.00 -16.28 -0.79
CA MET A 236 -2.17 -16.97 -1.77
C MET A 236 -2.13 -16.17 -3.08
N VAL A 237 -0.94 -15.77 -3.53
CA VAL A 237 -0.76 -15.02 -4.77
C VAL A 237 -0.18 -15.91 -5.86
N PHE A 238 -0.90 -16.06 -6.97
CA PHE A 238 -0.47 -16.81 -8.14
C PHE A 238 -0.25 -15.88 -9.32
N ALA A 239 0.87 -16.05 -10.03
CA ALA A 239 1.13 -15.28 -11.24
C ALA A 239 1.61 -16.14 -12.41
N ALA A 240 1.25 -15.72 -13.62
CA ALA A 240 1.68 -16.36 -14.85
C ALA A 240 3.20 -16.27 -15.02
N ALA A 241 3.86 -17.41 -15.25
CA ALA A 241 5.32 -17.47 -15.34
C ALA A 241 5.90 -16.65 -16.49
N GLY A 242 5.13 -16.39 -17.56
CA GLY A 242 5.53 -15.66 -18.75
C GLY A 242 5.63 -16.54 -20.01
N ASN A 243 5.48 -15.92 -21.19
CA ASN A 243 5.31 -16.63 -22.48
C ASN A 243 6.47 -16.42 -23.49
N ALA A 244 7.63 -15.97 -23.02
CA ALA A 244 8.76 -15.58 -23.87
C ALA A 244 9.97 -16.53 -23.76
N TYR A 245 9.76 -17.83 -23.55
CA TYR A 245 10.88 -18.78 -23.53
C TYR A 245 11.52 -18.96 -24.91
N ASP A 246 12.85 -18.81 -24.98
CA ASP A 246 13.68 -19.15 -26.15
C ASP A 246 14.85 -20.01 -25.65
N ALA A 247 15.00 -21.22 -26.21
CA ALA A 247 16.07 -22.15 -25.82
C ALA A 247 17.48 -21.61 -26.12
N ASP A 248 17.63 -20.69 -27.07
CA ASP A 248 18.92 -20.06 -27.41
C ASP A 248 19.26 -18.89 -26.45
N THR A 249 18.26 -18.33 -25.79
CA THR A 249 18.36 -17.19 -24.85
C THR A 249 17.44 -17.43 -23.66
N PRO A 250 17.89 -18.21 -22.65
CA PRO A 250 17.06 -18.54 -21.50
C PRO A 250 16.56 -17.27 -20.82
N THR A 251 15.25 -17.07 -20.84
CA THR A 251 14.56 -15.96 -20.18
C THR A 251 14.23 -16.33 -18.74
N GLN A 252 14.40 -15.37 -17.82
CA GLN A 252 13.96 -15.51 -16.43
C GLN A 252 12.43 -15.43 -16.37
N LEU A 253 11.86 -15.90 -15.27
CA LEU A 253 10.44 -15.68 -14.94
C LEU A 253 10.08 -14.19 -15.03
N ALA A 254 8.88 -13.91 -15.52
CA ALA A 254 8.32 -12.56 -15.55
C ALA A 254 8.12 -12.06 -14.12
N TYR A 255 8.20 -10.74 -13.91
CA TYR A 255 7.75 -10.13 -12.65
C TYR A 255 6.28 -9.72 -12.82
N PRO A 256 5.37 -10.01 -11.88
CA PRO A 256 5.61 -10.40 -10.47
C PRO A 256 5.82 -11.91 -10.19
N ALA A 257 5.72 -12.81 -11.18
CA ALA A 257 5.89 -14.25 -10.93
C ALA A 257 7.27 -14.67 -10.36
N SER A 258 8.30 -13.85 -10.53
CA SER A 258 9.63 -14.04 -9.93
C SER A 258 9.75 -13.54 -8.48
N SER A 259 8.72 -12.90 -7.92
CA SER A 259 8.69 -12.49 -6.51
C SER A 259 8.73 -13.72 -5.58
N PRO A 260 9.50 -13.68 -4.47
CA PRO A 260 9.46 -14.71 -3.43
C PRO A 260 8.10 -14.83 -2.70
N SER A 261 7.24 -13.82 -2.83
CA SER A 261 5.91 -13.78 -2.23
C SER A 261 4.82 -14.31 -3.17
N VAL A 262 5.19 -14.69 -4.39
CA VAL A 262 4.26 -15.15 -5.43
C VAL A 262 4.59 -16.59 -5.81
N THR A 263 3.54 -17.38 -6.08
CA THR A 263 3.68 -18.72 -6.65
C THR A 263 3.68 -18.63 -8.18
N PRO A 264 4.82 -18.85 -8.87
CA PRO A 264 4.88 -18.84 -10.32
C PRO A 264 4.19 -20.05 -10.94
N VAL A 265 3.39 -19.80 -11.98
CA VAL A 265 2.66 -20.86 -12.69
C VAL A 265 3.07 -20.94 -14.16
N GLY A 266 3.67 -22.07 -14.53
CA GLY A 266 4.00 -22.43 -15.91
C GLY A 266 2.87 -23.13 -16.66
N SER A 267 3.01 -23.21 -17.98
CA SER A 267 2.07 -23.90 -18.87
C SER A 267 2.62 -25.24 -19.31
N VAL A 268 1.77 -26.28 -19.30
CA VAL A 268 2.01 -27.55 -19.99
C VAL A 268 1.07 -27.74 -21.17
N SER A 269 1.55 -28.49 -22.17
CA SER A 269 0.79 -28.95 -23.31
C SER A 269 -0.10 -30.15 -22.95
N SER A 270 -0.93 -30.58 -23.90
CA SER A 270 -1.79 -31.78 -23.79
C SER A 270 -1.09 -33.09 -23.42
N ASP A 271 0.24 -33.18 -23.59
CA ASP A 271 1.04 -34.36 -23.26
C ASP A 271 1.75 -34.29 -21.89
N GLY A 272 1.53 -33.19 -21.14
CA GLY A 272 2.14 -32.94 -19.84
C GLY A 272 3.55 -32.34 -19.89
N SER A 273 4.14 -32.18 -21.08
CA SER A 273 5.41 -31.45 -21.22
C SER A 273 5.19 -29.93 -21.15
N LEU A 274 6.20 -29.19 -20.68
CA LEU A 274 6.15 -27.73 -20.64
C LEU A 274 5.94 -27.15 -22.04
N SER A 275 4.95 -26.26 -22.17
CA SER A 275 4.65 -25.55 -23.41
C SER A 275 5.89 -24.81 -23.94
N ASP A 276 6.06 -24.79 -25.26
CA ASP A 276 7.25 -24.19 -25.91
C ASP A 276 7.47 -22.72 -25.54
N PHE A 277 6.40 -21.98 -25.22
CA PHE A 277 6.47 -20.57 -24.84
C PHE A 277 6.71 -20.33 -23.34
N SER A 278 6.40 -21.31 -22.48
CA SER A 278 6.38 -21.12 -21.02
C SER A 278 7.77 -20.82 -20.48
N GLN A 279 7.93 -19.78 -19.66
CA GLN A 279 9.21 -19.57 -19.00
C GLN A 279 9.57 -20.73 -18.07
N ARG A 280 10.88 -20.97 -17.93
CA ARG A 280 11.44 -22.13 -17.22
C ARG A 280 12.06 -21.67 -15.90
N ALA A 281 11.68 -22.30 -14.81
CA ALA A 281 12.35 -22.19 -13.53
C ALA A 281 12.19 -23.49 -12.73
N ASP A 282 13.16 -23.77 -11.88
CA ASP A 282 13.11 -24.93 -10.98
C ASP A 282 12.08 -24.66 -9.87
N GLY A 283 11.24 -25.64 -9.54
CA GLY A 283 10.27 -25.50 -8.46
C GLY A 283 8.92 -24.88 -8.84
N ILE A 284 8.65 -24.60 -10.12
CA ILE A 284 7.38 -23.98 -10.51
C ILE A 284 6.23 -25.00 -10.55
N LEU A 285 5.03 -24.56 -10.17
CA LEU A 285 3.80 -25.30 -10.43
C LEU A 285 3.41 -25.13 -11.90
N VAL A 286 2.76 -26.15 -12.47
CA VAL A 286 2.27 -26.09 -13.84
C VAL A 286 0.84 -26.58 -13.96
N ALA A 287 0.10 -25.92 -14.83
CA ALA A 287 -1.23 -26.34 -15.26
C ALA A 287 -1.31 -26.29 -16.80
N PRO A 288 -2.31 -26.97 -17.38
CA PRO A 288 -2.54 -26.91 -18.82
C PRO A 288 -2.83 -25.47 -19.27
N GLY A 289 -2.07 -24.93 -20.22
CA GLY A 289 -2.24 -23.55 -20.68
C GLY A 289 -2.42 -23.42 -22.19
N GLU A 290 -2.54 -24.52 -22.93
CA GLU A 290 -2.76 -24.53 -24.38
C GLU A 290 -4.21 -24.84 -24.73
N LEU A 291 -4.81 -24.00 -25.59
CA LEU A 291 -6.16 -24.16 -26.12
C LEU A 291 -7.22 -24.34 -25.00
N VAL A 292 -7.09 -23.57 -23.92
CA VAL A 292 -8.03 -23.55 -22.80
C VAL A 292 -9.30 -22.81 -23.23
N ASN A 293 -10.42 -23.52 -23.23
CA ASN A 293 -11.73 -22.94 -23.53
C ASN A 293 -12.27 -22.19 -22.30
N SER A 294 -12.68 -20.93 -22.44
CA SER A 294 -13.30 -20.16 -21.35
C SER A 294 -14.14 -18.98 -21.87
N SER A 295 -14.89 -18.34 -20.97
CA SER A 295 -15.82 -17.25 -21.26
C SER A 295 -15.13 -16.02 -21.82
N VAL A 296 -15.81 -15.30 -22.72
CA VAL A 296 -15.39 -13.98 -23.20
C VAL A 296 -16.59 -13.05 -23.34
N PRO A 297 -16.38 -11.72 -23.38
CA PRO A 297 -17.46 -10.78 -23.66
C PRO A 297 -18.07 -10.96 -25.06
N ASP A 298 -19.35 -10.63 -25.23
CA ASP A 298 -20.08 -10.67 -26.54
C ASP A 298 -19.43 -9.81 -27.63
N HIS A 299 -18.62 -8.81 -27.25
CA HIS A 299 -17.95 -7.99 -28.24
C HIS A 299 -16.75 -8.72 -28.91
N VAL A 300 -16.24 -9.80 -28.29
CA VAL A 300 -15.13 -10.62 -28.80
C VAL A 300 -15.63 -11.68 -29.78
N LEU A 301 -16.63 -12.46 -29.40
CA LEU A 301 -17.26 -13.48 -30.22
C LEU A 301 -18.78 -13.31 -30.18
N GLY A 302 -19.52 -13.84 -31.17
CA GLY A 302 -20.99 -13.73 -31.17
C GLY A 302 -21.48 -12.40 -31.74
N ARG A 303 -21.27 -11.30 -31.02
CA ARG A 303 -21.83 -9.95 -31.28
C ARG A 303 -23.33 -10.00 -31.58
N ASP A 304 -24.03 -10.92 -30.94
CA ASP A 304 -25.46 -11.15 -31.14
C ASP A 304 -26.31 -10.58 -29.99
N GLY A 305 -25.65 -9.95 -29.01
CA GLY A 305 -26.27 -9.34 -27.84
C GLY A 305 -26.57 -10.36 -26.74
N ARG A 306 -25.98 -11.56 -26.80
CA ARG A 306 -26.00 -12.56 -25.73
C ARG A 306 -24.65 -12.63 -25.06
N ILE A 307 -24.63 -12.94 -23.78
CA ILE A 307 -23.41 -12.95 -22.98
C ILE A 307 -23.08 -14.41 -22.64
N ASP A 308 -22.95 -15.24 -23.68
CA ASP A 308 -22.81 -16.71 -23.61
C ASP A 308 -21.67 -17.28 -24.49
N ASP A 309 -20.66 -16.45 -24.79
CA ASP A 309 -19.57 -16.78 -25.69
C ASP A 309 -18.34 -17.37 -24.98
N PHE A 310 -17.72 -18.36 -25.65
CA PHE A 310 -16.51 -19.03 -25.17
C PHE A 310 -15.46 -19.15 -26.29
N VAL A 311 -14.18 -18.98 -25.96
CA VAL A 311 -13.06 -19.14 -26.89
C VAL A 311 -11.92 -19.95 -26.29
N ASN A 312 -11.13 -20.58 -27.16
CA ASN A 312 -9.85 -21.18 -26.79
C ASN A 312 -8.77 -20.09 -26.76
N ALA A 313 -8.01 -20.03 -25.67
CA ALA A 313 -6.82 -19.20 -25.55
C ALA A 313 -5.62 -20.03 -25.09
N THR A 314 -4.41 -19.54 -25.38
CA THR A 314 -3.15 -20.20 -25.05
C THR A 314 -2.22 -19.23 -24.32
N GLY A 315 -1.71 -19.64 -23.16
CA GLY A 315 -0.74 -18.87 -22.38
C GLY A 315 -0.61 -19.37 -20.95
N THR A 316 0.47 -18.97 -20.27
CA THR A 316 0.62 -19.14 -18.82
C THR A 316 -0.49 -18.43 -18.04
N SER A 317 -1.08 -17.38 -18.62
CA SER A 317 -2.31 -16.71 -18.16
C SER A 317 -3.52 -17.63 -18.00
N MET A 318 -3.60 -18.74 -18.74
CA MET A 318 -4.67 -19.73 -18.63
C MET A 318 -4.34 -20.84 -17.64
N ALA A 319 -3.06 -21.07 -17.38
CA ALA A 319 -2.59 -22.04 -16.38
C ALA A 319 -2.72 -21.48 -14.95
N SER A 320 -2.32 -20.22 -14.73
CA SER A 320 -2.37 -19.56 -13.41
C SER A 320 -3.74 -19.66 -12.69
N PRO A 321 -4.89 -19.31 -13.32
CA PRO A 321 -6.19 -19.39 -12.66
C PRO A 321 -6.62 -20.82 -12.31
N GLN A 322 -6.08 -21.83 -12.99
CA GLN A 322 -6.38 -23.22 -12.65
C GLN A 322 -5.69 -23.64 -11.36
N ILE A 323 -4.45 -23.19 -11.15
CA ILE A 323 -3.72 -23.41 -9.89
C ILE A 323 -4.40 -22.64 -8.76
N ALA A 324 -4.78 -21.38 -9.00
CA ALA A 324 -5.50 -20.58 -8.02
C ALA A 324 -6.82 -21.25 -7.59
N GLY A 325 -7.61 -21.75 -8.55
CA GLY A 325 -8.83 -22.52 -8.26
C GLY A 325 -8.55 -23.82 -7.50
N ALA A 326 -7.50 -24.56 -7.87
CA ALA A 326 -7.09 -25.78 -7.19
C ALA A 326 -6.72 -25.52 -5.73
N ALA A 327 -6.01 -24.41 -5.45
CA ALA A 327 -5.66 -23.99 -4.10
C ALA A 327 -6.90 -23.67 -3.25
N VAL A 328 -7.91 -23.03 -3.83
CA VAL A 328 -9.19 -22.75 -3.14
C VAL A 328 -9.91 -24.06 -2.76
N LEU A 329 -9.92 -25.06 -3.65
CA LEU A 329 -10.49 -26.39 -3.36
C LEU A 329 -9.74 -27.14 -2.26
N VAL A 330 -8.40 -27.11 -2.29
CA VAL A 330 -7.57 -27.71 -1.24
C VAL A 330 -7.78 -27.02 0.09
N ARG A 331 -7.83 -25.69 0.10
CA ARG A 331 -8.14 -24.90 1.30
C ARG A 331 -9.50 -25.26 1.89
N GLU A 332 -10.54 -25.38 1.06
CA GLU A 332 -11.87 -25.84 1.50
C GLU A 332 -11.81 -27.24 2.13
N ALA A 333 -11.07 -28.17 1.52
CA ALA A 333 -10.90 -29.52 2.05
C ALA A 333 -10.16 -29.56 3.38
N MET A 334 -9.08 -28.79 3.53
CA MET A 334 -8.33 -28.68 4.78
C MET A 334 -9.21 -28.14 5.91
N LEU A 335 -9.98 -27.08 5.66
CA LEU A 335 -10.95 -26.53 6.62
C LEU A 335 -12.01 -27.57 6.99
N SER A 336 -12.52 -28.33 6.01
CA SER A 336 -13.50 -29.40 6.27
C SER A 336 -12.96 -30.54 7.14
N ALA A 337 -11.65 -30.80 7.06
CA ALA A 337 -10.94 -31.79 7.85
C ALA A 337 -10.49 -31.26 9.23
N GLY A 338 -10.69 -29.97 9.51
CA GLY A 338 -10.21 -29.32 10.73
C GLY A 338 -8.70 -29.13 10.78
N ILE A 339 -8.05 -29.11 9.61
CA ILE A 339 -6.62 -28.84 9.44
C ILE A 339 -6.46 -27.34 9.23
N ASP A 340 -5.41 -26.74 9.79
CA ASP A 340 -5.09 -25.33 9.55
C ASP A 340 -4.86 -25.11 8.05
N ALA A 341 -5.49 -24.06 7.52
CA ALA A 341 -5.59 -23.82 6.08
C ALA A 341 -5.11 -22.39 5.75
N ASP A 342 -4.04 -21.98 6.42
CA ASP A 342 -3.26 -20.81 6.04
C ASP A 342 -2.64 -21.01 4.64
N GLY A 343 -2.30 -19.90 3.98
CA GLY A 343 -1.82 -19.93 2.60
C GLY A 343 -0.54 -20.76 2.40
N ASP A 344 0.38 -20.75 3.36
CA ASP A 344 1.64 -21.49 3.25
C ASP A 344 1.39 -23.00 3.43
N SER A 345 0.51 -23.40 4.36
CA SER A 345 0.11 -24.81 4.54
C SER A 345 -0.62 -25.38 3.32
N VAL A 346 -1.50 -24.59 2.69
CA VAL A 346 -2.18 -25.00 1.44
C VAL A 346 -1.17 -25.17 0.30
N LEU A 347 -0.23 -24.24 0.14
CA LEU A 347 0.82 -24.31 -0.88
C LEU A 347 1.77 -25.47 -0.64
N ALA A 348 2.21 -25.69 0.61
CA ALA A 348 3.05 -26.82 0.97
C ALA A 348 2.38 -28.15 0.62
N HIS A 349 1.09 -28.30 0.98
CA HIS A 349 0.31 -29.49 0.65
C HIS A 349 0.17 -29.70 -0.87
N LEU A 350 -0.06 -28.62 -1.63
CA LEU A 350 -0.08 -28.68 -3.09
C LEU A 350 1.25 -29.15 -3.68
N TYR A 351 2.38 -28.68 -3.15
CA TYR A 351 3.71 -29.11 -3.61
C TYR A 351 4.02 -30.57 -3.23
N ASP A 352 3.73 -30.97 -1.99
CA ASP A 352 3.98 -32.32 -1.49
C ASP A 352 3.16 -33.37 -2.24
N THR A 353 1.97 -32.97 -2.70
CA THR A 353 1.05 -33.81 -3.46
C THR A 353 1.11 -33.55 -4.97
N ALA A 354 2.06 -32.77 -5.48
CA ALA A 354 2.27 -32.59 -6.92
C ALA A 354 3.21 -33.67 -7.51
N ASP A 355 3.05 -33.95 -8.81
CA ASP A 355 3.89 -34.90 -9.54
C ASP A 355 5.11 -34.18 -10.14
N PRO A 356 6.34 -34.47 -9.65
CA PRO A 356 7.54 -33.84 -10.18
C PRO A 356 7.88 -34.38 -11.58
N GLN A 357 8.18 -33.48 -12.50
CA GLN A 357 8.63 -33.75 -13.86
C GLN A 357 9.92 -32.99 -14.13
N THR A 358 10.74 -33.50 -15.06
CA THR A 358 11.98 -32.84 -15.47
C THR A 358 11.87 -32.39 -16.91
N ASP A 359 12.19 -31.12 -17.17
CA ASP A 359 12.27 -30.59 -18.53
C ASP A 359 13.52 -31.14 -19.23
N GLU A 360 13.35 -31.88 -20.33
CA GLU A 360 14.49 -32.45 -21.06
C GLU A 360 15.38 -31.37 -21.70
N ALA A 361 14.83 -30.19 -21.99
CA ALA A 361 15.56 -29.11 -22.64
C ALA A 361 16.53 -28.39 -21.68
N THR A 362 16.09 -28.07 -20.47
CA THR A 362 16.87 -27.29 -19.49
C THR A 362 17.37 -28.09 -18.29
N GLY A 363 16.75 -29.23 -18.00
CA GLY A 363 17.02 -30.05 -16.82
C GLY A 363 16.37 -29.55 -15.53
N VAL A 364 15.53 -28.50 -15.59
CA VAL A 364 14.79 -28.01 -14.40
C VAL A 364 13.66 -28.96 -14.02
N THR A 365 13.33 -29.00 -12.73
CA THR A 365 12.21 -29.77 -12.20
C THR A 365 11.00 -28.86 -12.02
N TYR A 366 9.85 -29.28 -12.53
CA TYR A 366 8.56 -28.60 -12.38
C TYR A 366 7.52 -29.56 -11.82
N TYR A 367 6.46 -29.03 -11.23
CA TYR A 367 5.50 -29.77 -10.43
C TYR A 367 4.11 -29.68 -11.04
N GLN A 368 3.60 -30.80 -11.57
CA GLN A 368 2.25 -30.87 -12.11
C GLN A 368 1.26 -31.19 -10.98
N ILE A 369 0.22 -30.38 -10.83
CA ILE A 369 -0.77 -30.61 -9.75
C ILE A 369 -1.50 -31.94 -9.94
N ASN A 370 -1.61 -32.68 -8.84
CA ASN A 370 -2.46 -33.86 -8.70
C ASN A 370 -3.53 -33.59 -7.64
N LEU A 371 -4.61 -32.96 -8.07
CA LEU A 371 -5.65 -32.46 -7.19
C LEU A 371 -6.41 -33.62 -6.50
N THR A 372 -6.60 -34.76 -7.17
CA THR A 372 -7.18 -35.94 -6.53
C THR A 372 -6.34 -36.42 -5.35
N ARG A 373 -5.01 -36.54 -5.52
CA ARG A 373 -4.12 -36.92 -4.41
C ARG A 373 -4.17 -35.88 -3.28
N ALA A 374 -4.12 -34.59 -3.64
CA ALA A 374 -4.20 -33.51 -2.67
C ALA A 374 -5.45 -33.62 -1.77
N ILE A 375 -6.61 -33.94 -2.34
CA ILE A 375 -7.86 -34.06 -1.59
C ILE A 375 -7.97 -35.40 -0.85
N GLU A 376 -7.60 -36.52 -1.47
CA GLU A 376 -7.72 -37.85 -0.85
C GLU A 376 -6.86 -38.00 0.42
N GLU A 377 -5.65 -37.42 0.43
CA GLU A 377 -4.77 -37.46 1.61
C GLU A 377 -5.35 -36.70 2.81
N LEU A 378 -6.20 -35.70 2.56
CA LEU A 378 -6.89 -34.93 3.62
C LEU A 378 -8.14 -35.65 4.17
N ILE A 379 -8.85 -36.41 3.32
CA ILE A 379 -10.16 -37.01 3.69
C ILE A 379 -10.03 -38.46 4.19
N VAL A 380 -9.01 -39.22 3.78
CA VAL A 380 -8.92 -40.67 4.06
C VAL A 380 -8.22 -41.00 5.41
N GLY A 381 -7.93 -39.99 6.23
CA GLY A 381 -7.24 -40.11 7.52
C GLY A 381 -8.08 -40.58 8.73
N ASP A 382 -8.89 -41.64 8.60
CA ASP A 382 -9.36 -42.45 9.76
C ASP A 382 -9.69 -43.89 9.31
N GLY A 383 -8.74 -44.82 9.50
CA GLY A 383 -8.94 -46.21 9.08
C GLY A 383 -7.75 -47.13 9.29
N GLY A 384 -7.28 -47.29 10.52
CA GLY A 384 -6.14 -48.18 10.81
C GLY A 384 -5.95 -48.52 12.29
N GLY A 385 -7.02 -48.98 12.94
CA GLY A 385 -7.00 -49.40 14.35
C GLY A 385 -6.14 -50.62 14.66
N ASP A 386 -5.59 -50.59 15.88
CA ASP A 386 -5.49 -51.67 16.85
C ASP A 386 -5.27 -53.09 16.32
N SER A 387 -4.03 -53.55 16.47
CA SER A 387 -3.79 -54.96 16.78
C SER A 387 -2.71 -55.12 17.85
N GLU A 388 -3.15 -55.14 19.11
CA GLU A 388 -2.54 -56.03 20.09
C GLU A 388 -3.64 -56.84 20.78
N PRO A 389 -3.49 -58.17 20.81
CA PRO A 389 -3.49 -58.77 22.14
C PRO A 389 -2.53 -59.97 22.26
N ILE A 390 -1.84 -60.05 23.40
CA ILE A 390 -1.98 -61.09 24.45
C ILE A 390 -0.68 -61.11 25.27
N ASP A 391 -0.83 -60.79 26.56
CA ASP A 391 0.19 -60.99 27.60
C ASP A 391 0.12 -62.42 28.17
N PRO A 392 1.26 -63.07 28.48
CA PRO A 392 1.32 -63.98 29.61
C PRO A 392 2.54 -63.74 30.54
N PRO A 393 2.51 -64.27 31.79
CA PRO A 393 2.80 -63.46 32.97
C PRO A 393 4.15 -63.72 33.67
N VAL A 394 4.47 -62.78 34.59
CA VAL A 394 5.31 -62.89 35.82
C VAL A 394 6.82 -62.65 35.68
N VAL A 395 7.36 -61.61 36.36
CA VAL A 395 8.20 -61.64 37.60
C VAL A 395 8.66 -60.19 37.90
N GLU A 396 8.18 -59.58 39.00
CA GLU A 396 8.72 -58.32 39.54
C GLU A 396 10.08 -58.54 40.22
N PRO A 397 11.09 -57.68 39.97
CA PRO A 397 12.11 -57.33 40.94
C PRO A 397 11.75 -55.99 41.64
N GLU A 398 12.23 -55.85 42.87
CA GLU A 398 12.07 -54.69 43.78
C GLU A 398 12.38 -53.31 43.13
N PRO A 399 11.74 -52.22 43.60
CA PRO A 399 11.71 -50.94 42.89
C PRO A 399 13.05 -50.20 42.94
N PRO A 400 13.54 -49.65 41.83
CA PRO A 400 14.51 -48.56 41.84
C PRO A 400 13.81 -47.21 42.06
N GLU A 401 14.58 -46.25 42.57
CA GLU A 401 14.19 -44.89 42.96
C GLU A 401 13.29 -44.18 41.92
N VAL A 402 12.30 -43.44 42.43
CA VAL A 402 11.36 -42.61 41.65
C VAL A 402 12.17 -41.63 40.80
N PRO A 403 12.02 -41.60 39.46
CA PRO A 403 12.58 -40.50 38.67
C PRO A 403 11.86 -39.22 39.07
N ASP A 404 12.61 -38.12 39.22
CA ASP A 404 12.09 -36.79 39.55
C ASP A 404 10.79 -36.51 38.77
N ALA A 405 9.67 -36.33 39.48
CA ALA A 405 8.39 -36.08 38.84
C ALA A 405 8.43 -34.70 38.14
N VAL A 406 8.31 -34.71 36.82
CA VAL A 406 8.20 -33.50 35.99
C VAL A 406 6.82 -32.90 36.19
N GLU A 407 6.75 -31.62 36.57
CA GLU A 407 5.50 -30.85 36.60
C GLU A 407 5.23 -30.21 35.25
N ASP A 408 4.06 -30.47 34.68
CA ASP A 408 3.66 -29.94 33.38
C ASP A 408 2.93 -28.59 33.56
N LEU A 409 3.49 -27.53 32.97
CA LEU A 409 2.93 -26.18 32.98
C LEU A 409 1.99 -25.93 31.79
N GLY A 410 1.91 -26.86 30.83
CA GLY A 410 1.09 -26.76 29.62
C GLY A 410 1.68 -25.83 28.56
N THR A 411 0.82 -25.43 27.62
CA THR A 411 1.13 -24.48 26.54
C THR A 411 1.11 -23.05 27.06
N ILE A 412 2.20 -22.29 26.89
CA ILE A 412 2.35 -20.94 27.43
C ILE A 412 2.79 -19.96 26.32
N LEU A 413 1.97 -18.92 26.07
CA LEU A 413 2.38 -17.74 25.31
C LEU A 413 3.22 -16.78 26.17
N SER A 414 2.71 -16.39 27.33
CA SER A 414 3.44 -15.64 28.36
C SER A 414 2.83 -15.85 29.74
N THR A 415 3.66 -16.01 30.76
CA THR A 415 3.21 -16.08 32.16
C THR A 415 4.30 -15.62 33.12
N GLN A 416 3.87 -15.14 34.29
CA GLN A 416 4.72 -15.02 35.47
C GLN A 416 4.20 -15.92 36.58
N THR A 417 5.07 -16.74 37.14
CA THR A 417 4.70 -17.72 38.16
C THR A 417 5.81 -17.91 39.20
N GLU A 418 5.50 -18.55 40.31
CA GLU A 418 6.45 -18.93 41.36
C GLU A 418 6.78 -20.42 41.25
N LEU A 419 8.05 -20.77 41.06
CA LEU A 419 8.51 -22.16 40.87
C LEU A 419 9.52 -22.57 41.96
N GLU A 420 9.42 -23.81 42.45
CA GLU A 420 10.38 -24.41 43.38
C GLU A 420 11.68 -24.84 42.66
N THR A 421 12.84 -24.56 43.26
CA THR A 421 14.14 -25.01 42.79
C THR A 421 14.31 -26.53 42.92
N GLY A 422 15.24 -27.12 42.16
CA GLY A 422 15.56 -28.55 42.23
C GLY A 422 14.53 -29.49 41.57
N ARG A 423 13.41 -28.96 41.06
CA ARG A 423 12.34 -29.72 40.40
C ARG A 423 12.33 -29.51 38.89
N TRP A 424 11.93 -30.56 38.14
CA TRP A 424 11.72 -30.48 36.70
C TRP A 424 10.34 -29.93 36.37
N TYR A 425 10.30 -28.96 35.45
CA TYR A 425 9.10 -28.42 34.85
C TYR A 425 9.11 -28.67 33.34
N ALA A 426 7.95 -28.91 32.75
CA ALA A 426 7.75 -29.00 31.31
C ALA A 426 6.89 -27.82 30.83
N VAL A 427 7.21 -27.27 29.66
CA VAL A 427 6.41 -26.26 28.99
C VAL A 427 6.38 -26.57 27.50
N GLU A 428 5.20 -26.48 26.91
CA GLU A 428 4.96 -26.66 25.49
C GLU A 428 4.99 -25.30 24.79
N ALA A 429 5.78 -25.19 23.72
CA ALA A 429 5.86 -24.01 22.89
C ALA A 429 4.56 -23.80 22.10
N GLN A 430 4.01 -22.60 22.13
CA GLN A 430 2.81 -22.24 21.37
C GLN A 430 3.14 -21.87 19.91
N HIS A 431 4.32 -21.30 19.68
CA HIS A 431 4.77 -20.76 18.40
C HIS A 431 6.22 -21.16 18.12
N ASP A 432 6.57 -21.27 16.84
CA ASP A 432 7.97 -21.37 16.44
C ASP A 432 8.75 -20.13 16.89
N GLY A 433 9.98 -20.31 17.36
CA GLY A 433 10.87 -19.22 17.71
C GLY A 433 11.50 -19.38 19.08
N LEU A 434 11.69 -18.27 19.78
CA LEU A 434 12.32 -18.23 21.09
C LEU A 434 11.28 -18.53 22.17
N LEU A 435 11.55 -19.59 22.94
CA LEU A 435 10.95 -19.83 24.23
C LEU A 435 11.94 -19.35 25.31
N SER A 436 11.56 -18.25 25.95
CA SER A 436 12.35 -17.50 26.91
C SER A 436 11.95 -17.83 28.33
N ILE A 437 12.94 -18.13 29.18
CA ILE A 437 12.76 -18.30 30.62
C ILE A 437 13.59 -17.21 31.32
N ALA A 438 12.93 -16.35 32.09
CA ALA A 438 13.55 -15.25 32.82
C ALA A 438 13.40 -15.42 34.34
N LEU A 439 14.48 -15.25 35.09
CA LEU A 439 14.50 -15.28 36.56
C LEU A 439 14.32 -13.86 37.12
N GLY A 440 13.44 -13.71 38.11
CA GLY A 440 13.05 -12.41 38.67
C GLY A 440 14.18 -11.59 39.31
N ASP A 441 13.95 -10.28 39.41
CA ASP A 441 14.96 -9.29 39.84
C ASP A 441 15.37 -9.38 41.32
N ASP A 442 14.53 -9.94 42.20
CA ASP A 442 14.76 -9.98 43.65
C ASP A 442 15.74 -11.09 44.09
N ASP A 443 16.09 -12.02 43.21
CA ASP A 443 16.99 -13.13 43.52
C ASP A 443 18.45 -12.69 43.38
N ALA A 444 19.12 -12.57 44.54
CA ALA A 444 20.41 -11.90 44.69
C ALA A 444 21.59 -12.62 44.01
N ASP A 445 21.43 -13.88 43.61
CA ASP A 445 22.40 -14.69 42.89
C ASP A 445 21.67 -15.37 41.72
N ALA A 446 22.05 -15.09 40.46
CA ALA A 446 21.45 -15.79 39.33
C ALA A 446 21.78 -17.29 39.45
N LEU A 447 20.75 -18.13 39.47
CA LEU A 447 20.93 -19.57 39.65
C LEU A 447 21.21 -20.26 38.31
N PRO A 448 21.98 -21.35 38.29
CA PRO A 448 22.11 -22.18 37.09
C PRO A 448 20.74 -22.77 36.72
N ILE A 449 20.42 -22.79 35.43
CA ILE A 449 19.28 -23.53 34.88
C ILE A 449 19.81 -24.67 34.00
N THR A 450 19.14 -25.81 34.03
CA THR A 450 19.36 -26.92 33.09
C THR A 450 18.15 -27.04 32.18
N ILE A 451 18.33 -27.01 30.86
CA ILE A 451 17.25 -27.15 29.87
C ILE A 451 17.47 -28.39 28.99
N GLN A 452 16.42 -29.19 28.78
CA GLN A 452 16.40 -30.42 28.00
C GLN A 452 15.22 -30.42 27.02
N ARG A 453 15.40 -31.04 25.85
CA ARG A 453 14.31 -31.30 24.91
C ARG A 453 13.71 -32.68 25.17
N GLU A 454 12.41 -32.85 25.02
CA GLU A 454 11.79 -34.16 25.27
C GLU A 454 12.10 -35.20 24.17
N ALA A 455 12.20 -34.76 22.91
CA ALA A 455 12.48 -35.63 21.76
C ALA A 455 13.94 -36.09 21.66
N SER A 456 14.85 -35.50 22.42
CA SER A 456 16.27 -35.85 22.46
C SER A 456 16.79 -35.62 23.87
N ASP A 457 17.40 -36.62 24.52
CA ASP A 457 18.09 -36.52 25.83
C ASP A 457 19.28 -35.51 25.86
N LEU A 458 19.32 -34.54 24.95
CA LEU A 458 20.30 -33.49 24.81
C LEU A 458 19.99 -32.37 25.81
N VAL A 459 20.94 -32.11 26.70
CA VAL A 459 20.99 -30.86 27.48
C VAL A 459 21.39 -29.74 26.51
N VAL A 460 20.47 -28.83 26.22
CA VAL A 460 20.68 -27.77 25.21
C VAL A 460 21.45 -26.60 25.81
N GLU A 461 21.22 -26.27 27.08
CA GLU A 461 21.83 -25.11 27.73
C GLU A 461 21.95 -25.28 29.25
N SER A 462 23.11 -24.86 29.80
CA SER A 462 23.32 -24.74 31.24
C SER A 462 23.83 -23.34 31.58
N GLY A 463 23.08 -22.59 32.38
CA GLY A 463 23.47 -21.25 32.81
C GLY A 463 24.70 -21.24 33.71
N ASN A 464 25.52 -20.19 33.63
CA ASN A 464 26.73 -20.02 34.48
C ASN A 464 26.46 -19.29 35.82
N GLY A 465 25.20 -19.02 36.13
CA GLY A 465 24.77 -18.29 37.32
C GLY A 465 24.95 -16.76 37.26
N ALA A 466 25.17 -16.17 36.09
CA ALA A 466 25.16 -14.72 35.87
C ALA A 466 24.06 -14.27 34.88
N GLN A 467 23.65 -15.17 33.99
CA GLN A 467 22.58 -14.94 33.01
C GLN A 467 21.21 -15.10 33.69
N ARG A 468 20.28 -14.19 33.39
CA ARG A 468 18.93 -14.15 33.97
C ARG A 468 17.82 -14.54 32.99
N GLN A 469 18.07 -14.43 31.68
CA GLN A 469 17.16 -14.86 30.63
C GLN A 469 17.83 -15.91 29.75
N PHE A 470 17.10 -16.98 29.45
CA PHE A 470 17.55 -18.10 28.63
C PHE A 470 16.58 -18.28 27.47
N ASP A 471 17.10 -18.17 26.24
CA ASP A 471 16.30 -18.19 25.02
C ASP A 471 16.60 -19.45 24.22
N VAL A 472 15.59 -20.32 24.11
CA VAL A 472 15.73 -21.60 23.39
C VAL A 472 14.88 -21.55 22.13
N ASN A 473 15.50 -21.82 20.97
CA ASN A 473 14.76 -21.95 19.73
C ASN A 473 13.96 -23.26 19.73
N VAL A 474 12.66 -23.17 19.52
CA VAL A 474 11.69 -24.28 19.56
C VAL A 474 10.76 -24.24 18.35
N SER A 475 10.19 -25.38 18.01
CA SER A 475 9.04 -25.46 17.10
C SER A 475 7.72 -25.42 17.86
N ALA A 476 6.64 -24.94 17.23
CA ALA A 476 5.31 -25.01 17.82
C ALA A 476 4.95 -26.47 18.20
N GLY A 477 4.40 -26.66 19.39
CA GLY A 477 4.12 -27.98 19.98
C GLY A 477 5.35 -28.71 20.55
N GLU A 478 6.57 -28.16 20.42
CA GLU A 478 7.76 -28.73 21.06
C GLU A 478 7.68 -28.52 22.57
N THR A 479 7.84 -29.61 23.33
CA THR A 479 7.95 -29.55 24.79
C THR A 479 9.41 -29.50 25.22
N ILE A 480 9.76 -28.48 26.00
CA ILE A 480 11.04 -28.40 26.70
C ILE A 480 10.84 -28.68 28.18
N ARG A 481 11.87 -29.23 28.81
CA ARG A 481 11.95 -29.43 30.26
C ARG A 481 13.06 -28.58 30.82
N PHE A 482 12.81 -27.91 31.92
CA PHE A 482 13.83 -27.12 32.61
C PHE A 482 13.82 -27.38 34.12
N ARG A 483 14.98 -27.16 34.73
CA ARG A 483 15.18 -27.24 36.18
C ARG A 483 16.10 -26.12 36.61
N ILE A 484 15.68 -25.35 37.61
CA ILE A 484 16.50 -24.33 38.25
C ILE A 484 17.29 -25.01 39.37
N GLU A 485 18.61 -24.93 39.31
CA GLU A 485 19.51 -25.59 40.26
C GLU A 485 19.76 -24.67 41.47
N SER A 486 19.55 -25.19 42.68
CA SER A 486 19.94 -24.51 43.92
C SER A 486 20.43 -25.53 44.95
N ASP A 487 21.30 -25.09 45.85
CA ASP A 487 21.73 -25.85 47.03
C ASP A 487 20.67 -25.80 48.16
N ALA A 488 19.60 -25.02 47.98
CA ALA A 488 18.47 -24.87 48.90
C ALA A 488 17.12 -25.06 48.18
N ASP A 489 16.14 -25.65 48.88
CA ASP A 489 14.75 -25.72 48.42
C ASP A 489 14.10 -24.35 48.64
N GLU A 490 13.95 -23.56 47.58
CA GLU A 490 13.40 -22.21 47.60
C GLU A 490 12.44 -22.00 46.41
N THR A 491 11.59 -20.96 46.50
CA THR A 491 10.62 -20.62 45.47
C THR A 491 11.02 -19.28 44.85
N LEU A 492 11.03 -19.21 43.52
CA LEU A 492 11.53 -18.07 42.75
C LEU A 492 10.47 -17.57 41.78
N ALA A 493 10.45 -16.27 41.53
CA ALA A 493 9.63 -15.68 40.48
C ALA A 493 10.26 -15.99 39.12
N VAL A 494 9.49 -16.60 38.22
CA VAL A 494 9.94 -17.02 36.89
C VAL A 494 8.95 -16.50 35.85
N GLY A 495 9.48 -15.79 34.85
CA GLY A 495 8.79 -15.49 33.62
C GLY A 495 9.03 -16.57 32.58
N ILE A 496 7.98 -16.99 31.88
CA ILE A 496 8.09 -17.87 30.72
C ILE A 496 7.34 -17.21 29.56
N ALA A 497 7.96 -17.12 28.38
CA ALA A 497 7.38 -16.45 27.22
C ALA A 497 7.80 -17.10 25.90
N ASN A 498 6.88 -17.20 24.95
CA ASN A 498 7.11 -17.67 23.59
C ASN A 498 6.57 -16.63 22.58
N LEU A 499 7.08 -15.41 22.71
CA LEU A 499 6.55 -14.21 22.04
C LEU A 499 7.33 -13.82 20.78
N VAL A 500 8.57 -14.31 20.61
CA VAL A 500 9.48 -13.83 19.57
C VAL A 500 9.86 -14.93 18.59
N ARG A 501 9.75 -14.66 17.29
CA ARG A 501 10.25 -15.51 16.20
C ARG A 501 11.18 -14.70 15.31
N VAL A 502 12.31 -15.28 14.87
CA VAL A 502 13.18 -14.63 13.87
C VAL A 502 13.24 -15.50 12.61
N SER A 503 12.82 -14.95 11.47
CA SER A 503 12.83 -15.66 10.18
C SER A 503 13.03 -14.69 9.02
N GLY A 504 13.87 -15.06 8.05
CA GLY A 504 14.07 -14.29 6.82
C GLY A 504 14.58 -12.85 7.04
N GLY A 505 15.28 -12.59 8.14
CA GLY A 505 15.72 -11.24 8.53
C GLY A 505 14.64 -10.36 9.17
N THR A 506 13.49 -10.96 9.51
CA THR A 506 12.40 -10.31 10.25
C THR A 506 12.31 -10.92 11.66
N ALA A 507 12.28 -10.07 12.67
CA ALA A 507 11.89 -10.43 14.02
C ALA A 507 10.39 -10.16 14.19
N TYR A 508 9.62 -11.15 14.64
CA TYR A 508 8.20 -11.07 14.91
C TYR A 508 8.01 -11.11 16.41
N PHE A 509 7.26 -10.16 16.97
CA PHE A 509 6.78 -10.14 18.34
C PHE A 509 5.26 -10.31 18.34
N THR A 510 4.77 -11.31 19.06
CA THR A 510 3.33 -11.58 19.23
C THR A 510 2.93 -11.18 20.65
N GLY A 511 2.06 -10.19 20.77
CA GLY A 511 1.46 -9.75 22.03
C GLY A 511 0.42 -10.74 22.57
N THR A 512 -0.11 -10.45 23.75
CA THR A 512 -1.02 -11.29 24.52
C THR A 512 -2.47 -10.83 24.36
N ASP A 513 -3.43 -11.53 24.99
CA ASP A 513 -4.82 -11.06 25.08
C ASP A 513 -5.03 -9.98 26.16
N ALA A 514 -3.97 -9.61 26.89
CA ALA A 514 -3.98 -8.57 27.90
C ALA A 514 -3.29 -7.30 27.37
N ALA A 515 -3.59 -6.16 28.00
CA ALA A 515 -2.93 -4.90 27.67
C ALA A 515 -1.41 -5.00 27.85
N ASP A 516 -0.70 -4.87 26.73
CA ASP A 516 0.73 -5.01 26.65
C ASP A 516 1.45 -3.67 26.65
N GLN A 517 2.65 -3.65 27.23
CA GLN A 517 3.57 -2.52 27.16
C GLN A 517 4.90 -2.99 26.60
N ILE A 518 5.24 -2.47 25.42
CA ILE A 518 6.38 -2.90 24.62
C ILE A 518 7.28 -1.68 24.40
N GLU A 519 8.58 -1.83 24.65
CA GLU A 519 9.57 -0.80 24.36
C GLU A 519 10.47 -1.28 23.22
N VAL A 520 10.73 -0.40 22.25
CA VAL A 520 11.70 -0.62 21.17
C VAL A 520 12.77 0.46 21.24
N ASP A 521 14.03 0.06 21.34
CA ASP A 521 15.17 0.98 21.36
C ASP A 521 16.07 0.76 20.14
N LEU A 522 16.18 1.80 19.32
CA LEU A 522 16.91 1.81 18.05
C LEU A 522 18.26 2.56 18.13
N ARG A 523 18.69 3.00 19.32
CA ARG A 523 19.91 3.82 19.47
C ARG A 523 21.20 3.05 19.20
N ALA A 524 21.17 1.72 19.34
CA ALA A 524 22.31 0.83 19.13
C ALA A 524 21.86 -0.37 18.29
N GLU A 525 22.03 -1.59 18.80
CA GLU A 525 21.33 -2.75 18.25
C GLU A 525 19.84 -2.64 18.58
N THR A 526 18.99 -3.22 17.73
CA THR A 526 17.53 -3.18 17.93
C THR A 526 17.19 -3.99 19.17
N MET A 527 16.72 -3.31 20.21
CA MET A 527 16.28 -3.94 21.47
C MET A 527 14.76 -3.88 21.55
N LEU A 528 14.13 -5.01 21.86
CA LEU A 528 12.71 -5.08 22.24
C LEU A 528 12.61 -5.50 23.70
N ARG A 529 11.78 -4.81 24.49
CA ARG A 529 11.49 -5.15 25.89
C ARG A 529 10.02 -5.40 26.11
N PHE A 530 9.72 -6.45 26.85
CA PHE A 530 8.37 -6.80 27.28
C PHE A 530 8.41 -7.35 28.71
N GLY A 531 7.88 -6.59 29.68
CA GLY A 531 7.98 -6.95 31.10
C GLY A 531 9.44 -7.10 31.56
N GLN A 532 9.85 -8.30 31.92
CA GLN A 532 11.23 -8.64 32.32
C GLN A 532 12.08 -9.23 31.18
N PHE A 533 11.48 -9.43 30.00
CA PHE A 533 12.17 -10.00 28.85
C PHE A 533 12.82 -8.91 28.01
N GLU A 534 14.07 -9.14 27.63
CA GLU A 534 14.83 -8.30 26.72
C GLU A 534 15.31 -9.14 25.52
N TYR A 535 14.99 -8.68 24.31
CA TYR A 535 15.39 -9.30 23.06
C TYR A 535 16.30 -8.36 22.29
N GLN A 536 17.51 -8.82 22.01
CA GLN A 536 18.52 -8.07 21.25
C GLN A 536 18.65 -8.65 19.85
N PHE A 537 18.45 -7.83 18.82
CA PHE A 537 18.56 -8.23 17.43
C PHE A 537 19.78 -7.57 16.76
N ASP A 538 20.64 -8.39 16.15
CA ASP A 538 21.78 -7.91 15.40
C ASP A 538 21.30 -7.23 14.11
N SER A 539 21.58 -5.93 13.99
CA SER A 539 21.28 -5.08 12.83
C SER A 539 21.82 -5.57 11.48
N GLY A 540 22.80 -6.48 11.46
CA GLY A 540 23.29 -7.13 10.25
C GLY A 540 22.46 -8.34 9.82
N THR A 541 21.56 -8.82 10.67
CA THR A 541 20.73 -10.01 10.45
C THR A 541 19.24 -9.71 10.46
N VAL A 542 18.80 -8.72 11.24
CA VAL A 542 17.41 -8.30 11.35
C VAL A 542 17.27 -6.89 10.80
N SER A 543 16.54 -6.76 9.69
CA SER A 543 16.20 -5.49 9.05
C SER A 543 14.72 -5.15 9.15
N ASN A 544 13.89 -6.06 9.68
CA ASN A 544 12.49 -5.80 9.96
C ASN A 544 12.10 -6.31 11.37
N LEU A 545 11.32 -5.53 12.11
CA LEU A 545 10.72 -5.88 13.40
C LEU A 545 9.21 -5.68 13.29
N GLN A 546 8.45 -6.76 13.32
CA GLN A 546 6.99 -6.74 13.31
C GLN A 546 6.45 -6.99 14.71
N ILE A 547 5.59 -6.11 15.19
CA ILE A 547 4.97 -6.16 16.52
C ILE A 547 3.46 -6.26 16.33
N LEU A 548 2.88 -7.37 16.75
CA LEU A 548 1.43 -7.54 16.86
C LEU A 548 1.03 -7.31 18.32
N GLY A 549 0.20 -6.31 18.61
CA GLY A 549 -0.22 -5.99 19.99
C GLY A 549 -1.10 -7.05 20.64
N GLY A 550 -1.89 -7.78 19.84
CA GLY A 550 -2.78 -8.83 20.34
C GLY A 550 -4.15 -8.29 20.73
N GLY A 551 -4.65 -8.69 21.89
CA GLY A 551 -5.90 -8.19 22.45
C GLY A 551 -5.62 -7.34 23.68
N GLY A 552 -6.41 -6.30 23.91
CA GLY A 552 -6.23 -5.45 25.08
C GLY A 552 -6.20 -3.98 24.72
N THR A 553 -5.34 -3.23 25.37
CA THR A 553 -5.05 -1.84 24.99
C THR A 553 -3.55 -1.68 25.06
N ASP A 554 -2.95 -1.81 23.91
CA ASP A 554 -1.53 -2.08 23.78
C ASP A 554 -0.78 -0.78 23.55
N THR A 555 0.41 -0.71 24.13
CA THR A 555 1.27 0.46 24.08
C THR A 555 2.65 0.07 23.55
N VAL A 556 3.09 0.73 22.49
CA VAL A 556 4.45 0.63 21.99
C VAL A 556 5.16 1.97 22.15
N ASP A 557 6.24 1.98 22.91
CA ASP A 557 7.13 3.12 23.10
C ASP A 557 8.42 2.90 22.29
N VAL A 558 8.68 3.75 21.29
CA VAL A 558 9.87 3.65 20.43
C VAL A 558 10.85 4.78 20.70
N ILE A 559 12.10 4.39 20.95
CA ILE A 559 13.25 5.28 21.07
C ILE A 559 14.03 5.22 19.76
N GLY A 560 13.90 6.28 18.95
CA GLY A 560 14.57 6.46 17.66
C GLY A 560 16.09 6.57 17.76
N SER A 561 16.74 6.49 16.60
CA SER A 561 18.20 6.43 16.49
C SER A 561 18.82 7.83 16.25
N GLN A 562 20.08 7.89 15.82
CA GLN A 562 20.69 9.14 15.31
C GLN A 562 20.50 9.33 13.80
N ALA A 563 20.01 8.30 13.09
CA ALA A 563 19.72 8.35 11.66
C ALA A 563 18.50 9.22 11.37
N VAL A 564 18.08 9.31 10.10
CA VAL A 564 16.83 10.01 9.76
C VAL A 564 15.71 8.98 9.78
N GLU A 565 14.73 9.18 10.65
CA GLU A 565 13.54 8.34 10.73
C GLU A 565 12.37 8.93 9.90
N LYS A 566 11.66 8.05 9.19
CA LYS A 566 10.31 8.29 8.69
C LYS A 566 9.34 7.49 9.57
N VAL A 567 8.36 8.20 10.13
CA VAL A 567 7.33 7.66 11.02
C VAL A 567 5.98 7.78 10.34
N THR A 568 5.18 6.71 10.31
CA THR A 568 3.81 6.70 9.78
C THR A 568 2.90 6.08 10.83
N LEU A 569 1.95 6.82 11.39
CA LEU A 569 1.04 6.33 12.44
C LEU A 569 -0.41 6.43 12.00
N ARG A 570 -1.16 5.34 12.17
CA ARG A 570 -2.59 5.22 11.88
C ARG A 570 -3.31 4.63 13.09
N THR A 571 -4.64 4.74 13.10
CA THR A 571 -5.44 4.08 14.14
C THR A 571 -5.14 2.57 14.16
N GLY A 572 -4.56 2.09 15.27
CA GLY A 572 -4.23 0.67 15.45
C GLY A 572 -2.92 0.20 14.83
N SER A 573 -2.16 1.04 14.13
CA SER A 573 -0.91 0.63 13.49
C SER A 573 0.13 1.73 13.36
N GLY A 574 1.39 1.34 13.18
CA GLY A 574 2.49 2.28 13.02
C GLY A 574 3.68 1.68 12.30
N GLU A 575 4.41 2.51 11.56
CA GLU A 575 5.62 2.15 10.86
C GLU A 575 6.72 3.17 11.15
N ILE A 576 7.92 2.69 11.42
CA ILE A 576 9.11 3.50 11.64
C ILE A 576 10.27 2.91 10.87
N GLU A 577 10.88 3.69 9.98
CA GLU A 577 12.01 3.25 9.17
C GLU A 577 13.17 4.26 9.18
N ASN A 578 14.40 3.76 9.21
CA ASN A 578 15.62 4.57 9.06
C ASN A 578 16.61 4.02 8.02
N GLY A 579 16.11 3.17 7.11
CA GLY A 579 16.86 2.52 6.04
C GLY A 579 17.73 1.34 6.48
N SER A 580 17.95 1.13 7.79
CA SER A 580 18.63 -0.05 8.33
C SER A 580 17.66 -1.02 9.00
N ILE A 581 16.63 -0.47 9.65
CA ILE A 581 15.56 -1.23 10.28
C ILE A 581 14.21 -0.62 9.88
N MET A 582 13.22 -1.48 9.66
CA MET A 582 11.81 -1.15 9.62
C MET A 582 11.13 -1.74 10.88
N VAL A 583 10.36 -0.94 11.60
CA VAL A 583 9.54 -1.40 12.74
C VAL A 583 8.08 -1.22 12.34
N GLN A 584 7.35 -2.32 12.19
CA GLN A 584 5.92 -2.33 11.88
C GLN A 584 5.13 -2.77 13.11
N MET A 585 4.06 -2.07 13.41
CA MET A 585 3.19 -2.29 14.56
C MET A 585 1.77 -2.45 14.06
N THR A 586 1.07 -3.50 14.51
CA THR A 586 -0.34 -3.75 14.19
C THR A 586 -1.10 -4.13 15.45
N SER A 587 -2.39 -3.77 15.49
CA SER A 587 -3.24 -3.93 16.67
C SER A 587 -2.66 -3.23 17.92
N VAL A 588 -2.20 -1.98 17.76
CA VAL A 588 -1.66 -1.17 18.87
C VAL A 588 -2.42 0.14 18.98
N GLU A 589 -3.09 0.36 20.11
CA GLU A 589 -3.88 1.57 20.34
C GLU A 589 -3.02 2.79 20.67
N LYS A 590 -1.89 2.60 21.36
CA LYS A 590 -1.04 3.70 21.83
C LYS A 590 0.38 3.57 21.31
N ILE A 591 0.83 4.55 20.54
CA ILE A 591 2.18 4.56 19.98
C ILE A 591 2.88 5.85 20.36
N SER A 592 3.99 5.72 21.09
CA SER A 592 4.88 6.84 21.40
C SER A 592 6.17 6.71 20.61
N VAL A 593 6.66 7.81 20.01
CA VAL A 593 7.94 7.83 19.27
C VAL A 593 8.79 9.00 19.70
N ALA A 594 10.03 8.72 20.13
CA ALA A 594 11.05 9.74 20.39
C ALA A 594 12.08 9.74 19.25
N GLY A 595 12.20 10.83 18.49
CA GLY A 595 13.01 10.90 17.26
C GLY A 595 14.52 10.59 17.43
N GLY A 596 15.07 10.68 18.64
CA GLY A 596 16.44 10.23 18.93
C GLY A 596 17.58 11.07 18.33
N GLY A 597 17.37 11.75 17.20
CA GLY A 597 18.40 12.49 16.47
C GLY A 597 17.90 12.98 15.12
N GLY A 598 18.66 12.76 14.04
CA GLY A 598 18.10 12.81 12.69
C GLY A 598 17.51 14.11 12.19
N SER A 599 16.83 14.06 11.06
CA SER A 599 15.96 15.12 10.51
C SER A 599 14.62 14.48 10.22
N ASP A 600 13.99 14.03 11.29
CA ASP A 600 12.91 13.06 11.22
C ASP A 600 11.62 13.70 10.76
N ARG A 601 10.79 12.88 10.13
CA ARG A 601 9.48 13.27 9.64
C ARG A 601 8.42 12.27 10.07
N ALA A 602 7.23 12.76 10.39
CA ALA A 602 6.11 11.92 10.76
C ALA A 602 4.85 12.23 9.97
N TYR A 603 4.13 11.18 9.58
CA TYR A 603 2.81 11.20 8.96
C TYR A 603 1.82 10.57 9.94
N LEU A 604 0.79 11.31 10.34
CA LEU A 604 -0.22 10.86 11.28
C LEU A 604 -1.60 10.92 10.60
N TYR A 605 -2.42 9.89 10.81
CA TYR A 605 -3.76 9.78 10.23
C TYR A 605 -4.82 9.69 11.33
N ASP A 606 -5.96 10.33 11.10
CA ASP A 606 -7.12 10.33 11.97
C ASP A 606 -7.89 9.00 11.94
N SER A 607 -8.91 8.93 12.80
CA SER A 607 -9.96 7.93 12.76
C SER A 607 -11.21 8.50 12.06
N ALA A 608 -12.24 7.69 11.83
CA ALA A 608 -13.54 8.20 11.38
C ALA A 608 -14.34 8.94 12.49
N GLY A 609 -13.74 9.11 13.67
CA GLY A 609 -14.32 9.76 14.85
C GLY A 609 -13.88 11.22 14.97
N ASN A 610 -14.23 11.87 16.08
CA ASN A 610 -13.73 13.22 16.34
C ASN A 610 -12.35 13.15 16.98
N ASP A 611 -11.35 13.70 16.30
CA ASP A 611 -9.96 13.63 16.70
C ASP A 611 -9.40 14.99 17.11
N THR A 612 -8.41 14.95 17.99
CA THR A 612 -7.74 16.15 18.50
C THR A 612 -6.24 16.04 18.31
N LEU A 613 -5.69 17.03 17.61
CA LEU A 613 -4.25 17.24 17.44
C LEU A 613 -3.78 18.38 18.34
N SER A 614 -2.67 18.17 19.04
CA SER A 614 -1.88 19.23 19.68
C SER A 614 -0.43 19.12 19.22
N ALA A 615 0.09 20.15 18.58
CA ALA A 615 1.45 20.18 18.04
C ALA A 615 2.19 21.46 18.43
N SER A 616 3.33 21.30 19.08
CA SER A 616 4.34 22.33 19.35
C SER A 616 5.69 21.89 18.78
N PRO A 617 6.69 22.78 18.68
CA PRO A 617 7.99 22.41 18.13
C PRO A 617 8.62 21.24 18.92
N GLY A 618 8.72 20.08 18.26
CA GLY A 618 9.28 18.87 18.84
C GLY A 618 8.35 18.07 19.77
N ASP A 619 7.09 18.45 19.94
CA ASP A 619 6.12 17.68 20.74
C ASP A 619 4.78 17.64 20.00
N THR A 620 4.28 16.45 19.68
CA THR A 620 3.02 16.27 18.94
C THR A 620 2.20 15.16 19.55
N LYS A 621 0.90 15.38 19.65
CA LYS A 621 -0.07 14.38 20.11
C LYS A 621 -1.31 14.40 19.23
N LEU A 622 -1.64 13.28 18.62
CA LEU A 622 -2.92 13.03 17.96
C LEU A 622 -3.69 11.98 18.77
N SER A 623 -4.95 12.24 19.09
CA SER A 623 -5.75 11.30 19.88
C SER A 623 -7.22 11.35 19.52
N GLY A 624 -7.84 10.18 19.60
CA GLY A 624 -9.25 9.95 19.31
C GLY A 624 -9.90 8.95 20.24
N VAL A 625 -11.05 8.44 19.82
CA VAL A 625 -11.69 7.32 20.53
C VAL A 625 -10.89 6.05 20.27
N GLY A 626 -10.27 5.52 21.32
CA GLY A 626 -9.61 4.21 21.27
C GLY A 626 -8.17 4.22 20.77
N TYR A 627 -7.57 5.37 20.46
CA TYR A 627 -6.17 5.44 20.07
C TYR A 627 -5.48 6.75 20.52
N GLU A 628 -4.16 6.69 20.66
CA GLU A 628 -3.31 7.83 20.96
C GLU A 628 -1.93 7.69 20.31
N HIS A 629 -1.47 8.76 19.67
CA HIS A 629 -0.13 8.86 19.11
C HIS A 629 0.60 10.03 19.74
N ALA A 630 1.78 9.78 20.29
CA ALA A 630 2.60 10.81 20.95
C ALA A 630 4.02 10.82 20.35
N LEU A 631 4.46 11.96 19.85
CA LEU A 631 5.75 12.11 19.21
C LEU A 631 6.55 13.19 19.92
N THR A 632 7.83 12.90 20.19
CA THR A 632 8.78 13.84 20.77
C THR A 632 10.05 13.91 19.92
N GLY A 633 10.65 15.10 19.80
CA GLY A 633 11.88 15.33 19.06
C GLY A 633 11.78 15.28 17.53
N ILE A 634 10.58 15.15 16.95
CA ILE A 634 10.38 15.08 15.49
C ILE A 634 10.10 16.48 14.92
N ARG A 635 10.84 16.87 13.88
CA ARG A 635 10.84 18.25 13.37
C ARG A 635 9.75 18.55 12.35
N SER A 636 9.43 17.57 11.49
CA SER A 636 8.44 17.75 10.42
C SER A 636 7.26 16.82 10.63
N ILE A 637 6.09 17.37 10.94
CA ILE A 637 4.86 16.60 11.10
C ILE A 637 3.88 16.92 9.97
N TYR A 638 3.25 15.87 9.47
CA TYR A 638 2.20 15.89 8.45
C TYR A 638 1.01 15.14 9.06
N VAL A 639 -0.12 15.82 9.26
CA VAL A 639 -1.29 15.21 9.92
C VAL A 639 -2.49 15.30 9.00
N HIS A 640 -3.14 14.17 8.75
CA HIS A 640 -4.26 14.03 7.83
C HIS A 640 -5.54 13.71 8.62
N ALA A 641 -6.48 14.65 8.64
CA ALA A 641 -7.84 14.45 9.13
C ALA A 641 -8.79 14.22 7.93
N THR A 642 -8.81 13.00 7.40
CA THR A 642 -9.51 12.67 6.15
C THR A 642 -10.48 11.49 6.26
N ALA A 643 -10.44 10.74 7.36
CA ALA A 643 -11.34 9.62 7.59
C ALA A 643 -12.75 10.06 8.05
N GLY A 644 -12.91 11.35 8.35
CA GLY A 644 -14.17 12.00 8.71
C GLY A 644 -14.30 12.15 10.22
N GLY A 645 -15.11 13.11 10.66
CA GLY A 645 -15.10 13.51 12.05
C GLY A 645 -15.53 14.97 12.19
N ASN A 646 -15.39 15.51 13.40
CA ASN A 646 -15.30 16.95 13.60
C ASN A 646 -14.00 17.23 14.34
N ASP A 647 -12.95 17.42 13.57
CA ASP A 647 -11.57 17.33 14.03
C ASP A 647 -11.02 18.70 14.41
N THR A 648 -10.19 18.72 15.44
CA THR A 648 -9.61 19.97 15.96
C THR A 648 -8.10 19.89 16.12
N ALA A 649 -7.40 20.83 15.49
CA ALA A 649 -5.97 21.03 15.65
C ALA A 649 -5.65 22.24 16.54
N TYR A 650 -4.64 22.08 17.39
CA TYR A 650 -3.98 23.13 18.16
C TYR A 650 -2.50 23.17 17.76
N LEU A 651 -2.07 24.28 17.15
CA LEU A 651 -0.70 24.48 16.68
C LEU A 651 -0.03 25.59 17.50
N TYR A 652 1.19 25.37 17.98
CA TYR A 652 1.95 26.32 18.79
C TYR A 652 3.27 26.67 18.11
N ASP A 653 3.63 27.94 18.20
CA ASP A 653 4.87 28.53 17.69
C ASP A 653 6.12 28.13 18.49
N SER A 654 7.26 28.54 17.98
CA SER A 654 8.55 28.54 18.66
C SER A 654 8.83 29.93 19.26
N ALA A 655 9.99 30.09 19.90
CA ALA A 655 10.42 31.41 20.38
C ALA A 655 11.12 32.27 19.27
N GLY A 656 11.14 31.76 18.03
CA GLY A 656 11.71 32.43 16.85
C GLY A 656 10.63 33.07 15.98
N ASP A 657 11.02 33.63 14.84
CA ASP A 657 10.05 34.23 13.91
C ASP A 657 9.35 33.12 13.10
N ASP A 658 8.06 32.92 13.32
CA ASP A 658 7.28 31.84 12.72
C ASP A 658 6.30 32.33 11.64
N ARG A 659 5.98 31.44 10.70
CA ARG A 659 5.03 31.70 9.62
C ARG A 659 3.91 30.68 9.60
N LEU A 660 2.69 31.19 9.73
CA LEU A 660 1.44 30.47 9.56
C LEU A 660 0.88 30.74 8.16
N ALA A 661 0.45 29.70 7.46
CA ALA A 661 -0.37 29.81 6.27
C ALA A 661 -1.62 28.95 6.44
N ILE A 662 -2.79 29.58 6.46
CA ILE A 662 -4.10 28.94 6.54
C ILE A 662 -4.70 28.91 5.13
N ARG A 663 -5.07 27.74 4.65
CA ARG A 663 -5.87 27.52 3.44
C ARG A 663 -7.08 26.65 3.78
N PRO A 664 -8.12 26.61 2.93
CA PRO A 664 -9.27 25.74 3.14
C PRO A 664 -8.88 24.25 3.25
N GLU A 665 -7.92 23.79 2.45
CA GLU A 665 -7.55 22.37 2.39
C GLU A 665 -6.51 21.98 3.46
N PHE A 666 -5.68 22.93 3.89
CA PHE A 666 -4.60 22.67 4.83
C PHE A 666 -4.14 23.92 5.58
N THR A 667 -3.54 23.72 6.76
CA THR A 667 -2.84 24.77 7.50
C THR A 667 -1.40 24.37 7.75
N SER A 668 -0.46 25.28 7.53
CA SER A 668 0.96 25.08 7.83
C SER A 668 1.46 26.10 8.85
N LEU A 669 2.15 25.63 9.88
CA LEU A 669 2.92 26.46 10.80
C LEU A 669 4.39 26.05 10.69
N ARG A 670 5.27 27.00 10.41
CA ARG A 670 6.69 26.73 10.15
C ARG A 670 7.59 27.75 10.83
N GLY A 671 8.63 27.25 11.47
CA GLY A 671 9.78 28.03 11.93
C GLY A 671 11.07 27.63 11.23
N ASP A 672 12.20 28.05 11.81
CA ASP A 672 13.54 27.73 11.29
C ASP A 672 13.81 26.22 11.29
N ASP A 673 13.40 25.52 12.37
CA ASP A 673 13.77 24.12 12.63
C ASP A 673 12.56 23.18 12.81
N PHE A 674 11.33 23.64 12.53
CA PHE A 674 10.13 22.78 12.59
C PHE A 674 9.10 23.12 11.50
N LEU A 675 8.28 22.13 11.17
CA LEU A 675 7.11 22.25 10.30
C LEU A 675 5.97 21.43 10.88
N SER A 676 4.80 22.06 11.02
CA SER A 676 3.53 21.40 11.26
C SER A 676 2.58 21.65 10.10
N LEU A 677 2.24 20.59 9.36
CA LEU A 677 1.33 20.66 8.22
C LEU A 677 0.11 19.78 8.49
N VAL A 678 -1.07 20.38 8.55
CA VAL A 678 -2.32 19.70 8.91
C VAL A 678 -3.35 19.82 7.79
N TYR A 679 -3.97 18.71 7.42
CA TYR A 679 -4.92 18.60 6.31
C TYR A 679 -6.30 18.21 6.83
N GLY A 680 -7.36 18.79 6.26
CA GLY A 680 -8.74 18.32 6.46
C GLY A 680 -9.40 18.60 7.82
N PHE A 681 -8.70 19.20 8.79
CA PHE A 681 -9.27 19.55 10.09
C PHE A 681 -10.39 20.61 9.97
N ASP A 682 -11.59 20.32 10.51
CA ASP A 682 -12.71 21.28 10.55
C ASP A 682 -12.36 22.54 11.33
N ARG A 683 -11.49 22.40 12.34
CA ARG A 683 -11.06 23.51 13.19
C ARG A 683 -9.56 23.52 13.41
N VAL A 684 -8.90 24.64 13.09
CA VAL A 684 -7.48 24.85 13.41
C VAL A 684 -7.31 26.08 14.30
N ASN A 685 -6.61 25.93 15.42
CA ASN A 685 -6.25 27.01 16.34
C ASN A 685 -4.73 27.11 16.42
N ALA A 686 -4.14 28.15 15.81
CA ALA A 686 -2.72 28.44 15.87
C ALA A 686 -2.41 29.54 16.90
N TYR A 687 -1.32 29.42 17.64
CA TYR A 687 -0.89 30.32 18.71
C TYR A 687 0.56 30.77 18.49
N GLY A 688 0.77 32.09 18.34
CA GLY A 688 2.07 32.78 18.37
C GLY A 688 2.36 33.33 19.76
N THR A 689 2.63 32.47 20.75
CA THR A 689 2.74 32.86 22.18
C THR A 689 4.11 32.61 22.80
N ALA A 690 5.01 31.88 22.13
CA ALA A 690 6.35 31.61 22.59
C ALA A 690 7.33 32.76 22.24
N GLY A 691 6.91 33.70 21.40
CA GLY A 691 7.56 34.96 21.10
C GLY A 691 8.33 34.91 19.77
N GLY A 692 8.64 36.06 19.20
CA GLY A 692 9.10 36.14 17.82
C GLY A 692 8.46 37.35 17.16
N ASN A 693 8.63 37.50 15.86
CA ASN A 693 7.78 38.35 15.03
C ASN A 693 7.06 37.47 14.00
N ASP A 694 5.93 36.94 14.42
CA ASP A 694 5.18 35.91 13.73
C ASP A 694 4.24 36.51 12.68
N THR A 695 4.08 35.77 11.59
CA THR A 695 3.27 36.20 10.45
C THR A 695 2.23 35.15 10.09
N ALA A 696 1.02 35.58 9.72
CA ALA A 696 -0.06 34.70 9.29
C ALA A 696 -0.66 35.16 7.95
N ASP A 697 -0.67 34.26 6.96
CA ASP A 697 -1.40 34.40 5.71
C ASP A 697 -2.68 33.54 5.76
N LEU A 698 -3.85 34.14 5.51
CA LEU A 698 -5.15 33.47 5.54
C LEU A 698 -5.77 33.52 4.15
N TYR A 699 -6.04 32.37 3.53
CA TYR A 699 -6.62 32.27 2.18
C TYR A 699 -8.07 31.79 2.21
N ASP A 700 -8.89 32.36 1.32
CA ASP A 700 -10.30 32.02 1.10
C ASP A 700 -10.51 30.68 0.38
N SER A 701 -11.75 30.22 0.41
CA SER A 701 -12.28 29.13 -0.42
C SER A 701 -12.99 29.68 -1.65
N ALA A 702 -13.49 28.81 -2.53
CA ALA A 702 -14.32 29.23 -3.66
C ALA A 702 -15.78 29.60 -3.26
N GLY A 703 -16.11 29.53 -1.97
CA GLY A 703 -17.41 29.89 -1.41
C GLY A 703 -17.39 31.26 -0.72
N ASP A 704 -18.50 31.66 -0.08
CA ASP A 704 -18.53 32.92 0.67
C ASP A 704 -17.77 32.78 2.01
N ASP A 705 -16.69 33.53 2.16
CA ASP A 705 -15.82 33.49 3.32
C ASP A 705 -15.93 34.74 4.21
N ARG A 706 -15.59 34.56 5.50
CA ARG A 706 -15.50 35.65 6.48
C ARG A 706 -14.15 35.65 7.18
N MET A 707 -13.50 36.80 7.15
CA MET A 707 -12.27 37.08 7.89
C MET A 707 -12.50 38.17 8.94
N SER A 708 -11.88 38.03 10.10
CA SER A 708 -11.80 39.10 11.11
C SER A 708 -10.43 39.13 11.75
N ALA A 709 -9.85 40.32 11.95
CA ALA A 709 -8.52 40.49 12.56
C ALA A 709 -8.47 41.67 13.55
N ASN A 710 -7.87 41.48 14.72
CA ASN A 710 -7.58 42.49 15.75
C ASN A 710 -6.18 42.30 16.36
N ALA A 711 -5.79 43.09 17.37
CA ALA A 711 -4.53 42.97 18.13
C ALA A 711 -3.99 41.56 18.34
N THR A 712 -4.84 40.68 18.83
CA THR A 712 -4.44 39.40 19.43
C THR A 712 -5.06 38.21 18.72
N ASN A 713 -5.97 38.44 17.79
CA ASN A 713 -6.78 37.39 17.21
C ASN A 713 -7.17 37.71 15.77
N ALA A 714 -6.95 36.74 14.90
CA ALA A 714 -7.52 36.69 13.57
C ALA A 714 -8.17 35.33 13.31
N TYR A 715 -9.23 35.30 12.50
CA TYR A 715 -9.79 34.06 12.00
C TYR A 715 -10.29 34.24 10.57
N ILE A 716 -10.38 33.13 9.85
CA ILE A 716 -11.09 32.99 8.60
C ILE A 716 -12.00 31.77 8.67
N SER A 717 -13.17 31.85 8.05
CA SER A 717 -14.15 30.76 8.04
C SER A 717 -15.00 30.80 6.79
N GLY A 718 -15.24 29.63 6.22
CA GLY A 718 -16.12 29.40 5.09
C GLY A 718 -16.94 28.12 5.25
N PRO A 719 -17.55 27.62 4.16
CA PRO A 719 -18.21 26.32 4.19
C PRO A 719 -17.24 25.20 4.58
N GLY A 720 -17.49 24.55 5.72
CA GLY A 720 -16.77 23.34 6.14
C GLY A 720 -15.45 23.57 6.88
N TYR A 721 -15.03 24.81 7.16
CA TYR A 721 -13.80 25.04 7.93
C TYR A 721 -13.84 26.31 8.78
N TYR A 722 -13.11 26.29 9.90
CA TYR A 722 -12.86 27.44 10.76
C TYR A 722 -11.42 27.43 11.26
N SER A 723 -10.64 28.46 10.89
CA SER A 723 -9.23 28.53 11.25
C SER A 723 -8.89 29.86 11.91
N GLN A 724 -8.11 29.80 12.98
CA GLN A 724 -7.81 30.92 13.85
C GLN A 724 -6.31 31.07 14.08
N ALA A 725 -5.81 32.29 13.99
CA ALA A 725 -4.46 32.70 14.32
C ALA A 725 -4.50 33.64 15.54
N ARG A 726 -3.93 33.22 16.67
CA ARG A 726 -3.88 34.02 17.90
C ARG A 726 -2.47 34.49 18.16
N HIS A 727 -2.34 35.74 18.57
CA HIS A 727 -1.09 36.39 18.98
C HIS A 727 0.00 36.53 17.90
N PHE A 728 -0.33 36.32 16.62
CA PHE A 728 0.56 36.66 15.49
C PHE A 728 0.66 38.18 15.31
N GLU A 729 1.88 38.71 15.23
CA GLU A 729 2.16 40.14 15.07
C GLU A 729 1.57 40.69 13.77
N SER A 730 1.75 39.97 12.65
CA SER A 730 1.24 40.38 11.35
C SER A 730 0.29 39.35 10.75
N VAL A 731 -0.84 39.82 10.22
CA VAL A 731 -1.87 38.99 9.61
C VAL A 731 -2.32 39.57 8.28
N VAL A 732 -2.33 38.77 7.23
CA VAL A 732 -2.82 39.16 5.90
C VAL A 732 -3.86 38.14 5.43
N GLY A 733 -5.07 38.60 5.16
CA GLY A 733 -6.10 37.81 4.47
C GLY A 733 -6.04 38.03 2.97
N HIS A 734 -6.26 36.96 2.20
CA HIS A 734 -6.29 36.94 0.75
C HIS A 734 -7.60 36.30 0.27
N ALA A 735 -8.40 37.06 -0.48
CA ALA A 735 -9.55 36.55 -1.22
C ALA A 735 -9.19 36.46 -2.71
N THR A 736 -9.08 35.24 -3.22
CA THR A 736 -8.54 34.90 -4.55
C THR A 736 -9.26 33.74 -5.23
N ALA A 737 -9.99 32.92 -4.48
CA ALA A 737 -10.66 31.71 -4.97
C ALA A 737 -12.12 31.95 -5.39
N GLY A 738 -12.66 33.15 -5.09
CA GLY A 738 -13.96 33.63 -5.55
C GLY A 738 -15.07 33.35 -4.54
N GLY A 739 -16.15 34.11 -4.59
CA GLY A 739 -17.15 34.13 -3.53
C GLY A 739 -17.67 35.55 -3.37
N THR A 740 -18.46 35.80 -2.33
CA THR A 740 -18.67 37.16 -1.82
C THR A 740 -18.09 37.25 -0.42
N ASP A 741 -16.85 37.69 -0.34
CA ASP A 741 -16.03 37.57 0.85
C ASP A 741 -16.05 38.85 1.67
N HIS A 742 -16.07 38.68 2.99
CA HIS A 742 -16.15 39.79 3.94
C HIS A 742 -15.01 39.76 4.95
N ALA A 743 -14.17 40.79 4.93
CA ALA A 743 -13.13 41.04 5.93
C ALA A 743 -13.50 42.17 6.88
N THR A 744 -13.26 41.97 8.18
CA THR A 744 -13.36 43.00 9.21
C THR A 744 -12.03 43.19 9.93
N ILE A 745 -11.47 44.41 9.89
CA ILE A 745 -10.19 44.75 10.56
C ILE A 745 -10.47 45.71 11.73
N TYR A 746 -10.02 45.35 12.93
CA TYR A 746 -10.14 46.18 14.12
C TYR A 746 -8.82 46.89 14.41
N ALA A 747 -8.88 48.21 14.51
CA ALA A 747 -7.80 49.05 15.01
C ALA A 747 -7.82 49.09 16.54
N ASP A 748 -6.63 49.10 17.12
CA ASP A 748 -6.39 49.03 18.57
C ASP A 748 -6.24 50.43 19.17
N SER A 749 -5.79 51.40 18.36
CA SER A 749 -5.64 52.79 18.77
C SER A 749 -5.82 53.75 17.61
N SER A 750 -6.08 55.00 17.93
CA SER A 750 -6.19 56.07 16.93
C SER A 750 -4.86 56.46 16.28
N ASP A 751 -3.73 55.98 16.82
CA ASP A 751 -2.40 56.37 16.36
C ASP A 751 -1.87 55.44 15.26
N GLN A 752 -2.62 54.38 14.93
CA GLN A 752 -2.32 53.47 13.82
C GLN A 752 -2.65 54.13 12.48
N THR A 753 -2.02 53.62 11.42
CA THR A 753 -2.15 54.18 10.07
C THR A 753 -2.94 53.21 9.19
N LEU A 754 -3.94 53.72 8.46
CA LEU A 754 -4.73 52.93 7.53
C LEU A 754 -4.40 53.28 6.07
N HIS A 755 -4.30 52.25 5.23
CA HIS A 755 -4.22 52.33 3.78
C HIS A 755 -5.42 51.61 3.17
N ASN A 756 -6.07 52.25 2.20
CA ASN A 756 -7.16 51.69 1.42
C ASN A 756 -6.91 52.00 -0.05
N ILE A 757 -6.28 51.07 -0.76
CA ILE A 757 -5.88 51.20 -2.15
C ILE A 757 -6.61 50.09 -2.89
N GLY A 758 -7.46 50.42 -3.87
CA GLY A 758 -8.48 49.51 -4.40
C GLY A 758 -8.07 48.03 -4.45
N GLY A 759 -8.79 47.19 -3.69
CA GLY A 759 -8.49 45.77 -3.51
C GLY A 759 -7.59 45.43 -2.32
N LEU A 760 -7.08 46.40 -1.56
CA LEU A 760 -6.29 46.22 -0.34
C LEU A 760 -6.74 47.20 0.75
N VAL A 761 -7.07 46.67 1.92
CA VAL A 761 -7.22 47.43 3.16
C VAL A 761 -6.14 46.96 4.14
N GLN A 762 -5.27 47.88 4.58
CA GLN A 762 -4.14 47.58 5.44
C GLN A 762 -4.08 48.54 6.62
N LEU A 763 -3.91 48.00 7.82
CA LEU A 763 -3.65 48.71 9.07
C LEU A 763 -2.21 48.45 9.52
N ASP A 764 -1.42 49.52 9.65
CA ASP A 764 -0.09 49.45 10.24
C ASP A 764 -0.21 49.59 11.76
N ALA A 765 0.06 48.50 12.48
CA ALA A 765 -0.17 48.39 13.91
C ALA A 765 0.96 48.98 14.78
N GLY A 766 2.04 49.45 14.16
CA GLY A 766 3.26 49.90 14.83
C GLY A 766 4.27 48.76 15.06
N GLY A 767 5.56 49.10 15.21
CA GLY A 767 6.61 48.07 15.41
C GLY A 767 6.94 47.21 14.18
N GLY A 768 6.37 47.52 13.01
CA GLY A 768 6.51 46.72 11.79
C GLY A 768 5.35 45.75 11.55
N ALA A 769 4.43 45.62 12.52
CA ALA A 769 3.27 44.74 12.44
C ALA A 769 2.18 45.29 11.51
N VAL A 770 1.51 44.39 10.79
CA VAL A 770 0.47 44.73 9.79
C VAL A 770 -0.76 43.84 9.95
N ARG A 771 -1.96 44.42 9.80
CA ARG A 771 -3.21 43.68 9.59
C ARG A 771 -3.81 44.08 8.24
N ALA A 772 -3.95 43.15 7.32
CA ALA A 772 -4.42 43.46 5.97
C ALA A 772 -5.47 42.48 5.46
N ALA A 773 -6.32 42.98 4.56
CA ALA A 773 -7.27 42.21 3.77
C ALA A 773 -7.10 42.61 2.30
N GLN A 774 -6.77 41.62 1.47
CA GLN A 774 -6.53 41.77 0.04
C GLN A 774 -7.56 40.97 -0.75
N GLY A 775 -8.15 41.57 -1.77
CA GLY A 775 -9.08 40.91 -2.70
C GLY A 775 -10.53 40.83 -2.27
N PHE A 776 -10.85 41.01 -0.97
CA PHE A 776 -12.21 40.87 -0.45
C PHE A 776 -13.20 41.88 -1.09
N GLU A 777 -14.39 41.40 -1.47
CA GLU A 777 -15.48 42.24 -2.00
C GLU A 777 -15.93 43.28 -0.98
N ILE A 778 -15.94 42.90 0.30
CA ILE A 778 -16.30 43.76 1.42
C ILE A 778 -15.14 43.75 2.42
N ALA A 779 -14.52 44.91 2.64
CA ALA A 779 -13.50 45.09 3.67
C ALA A 779 -13.85 46.31 4.55
N GLU A 780 -14.16 46.06 5.81
CA GLU A 780 -14.57 47.09 6.78
C GLU A 780 -13.53 47.24 7.89
N THR A 781 -13.39 48.47 8.40
CA THR A 781 -12.48 48.77 9.51
C THR A 781 -13.21 49.40 10.68
N PHE A 782 -12.83 49.06 11.90
CA PHE A 782 -13.48 49.54 13.13
C PHE A 782 -12.46 50.00 14.17
N LEU A 783 -12.79 51.06 14.93
CA LEU A 783 -12.09 51.45 16.16
C LEU A 783 -13.11 51.51 17.30
N ASN A 784 -12.86 50.81 18.41
CA ASN A 784 -13.77 50.76 19.57
C ASN A 784 -15.25 50.45 19.20
N GLY A 785 -15.46 49.57 18.20
CA GLY A 785 -16.78 49.18 17.71
C GLY A 785 -17.48 50.21 16.81
N SER A 786 -16.83 51.33 16.49
CA SER A 786 -17.33 52.32 15.54
C SER A 786 -16.65 52.14 14.17
N PRO A 787 -17.40 52.18 13.05
CA PRO A 787 -16.81 52.02 11.72
C PRO A 787 -15.93 53.21 11.36
N ILE A 788 -14.77 52.93 10.75
CA ILE A 788 -13.88 53.93 10.18
C ILE A 788 -14.21 54.02 8.68
N VAL A 789 -14.59 55.22 8.22
CA VAL A 789 -14.84 55.47 6.80
C VAL A 789 -13.62 56.13 6.19
N VAL A 790 -12.94 55.40 5.30
CA VAL A 790 -11.78 55.92 4.57
C VAL A 790 -12.09 55.91 3.07
N ALA A 791 -11.77 57.01 2.40
CA ALA A 791 -12.00 57.14 0.96
C ALA A 791 -11.18 56.09 0.18
N PRO A 792 -11.69 55.57 -0.95
CA PRO A 792 -10.88 54.73 -1.84
C PRO A 792 -9.61 55.48 -2.30
N GLN A 793 -8.49 54.76 -2.46
CA GLN A 793 -7.18 55.32 -2.84
C GLN A 793 -6.54 56.22 -1.76
N SER A 794 -6.75 55.88 -0.50
CA SER A 794 -6.15 56.55 0.65
C SER A 794 -4.86 55.86 1.09
N LEU A 795 -3.77 56.60 1.17
CA LEU A 795 -2.46 56.13 1.59
C LEU A 795 -2.04 56.84 2.87
N GLY A 796 -1.69 56.07 3.90
CA GLY A 796 -1.02 56.59 5.08
C GLY A 796 -1.88 57.48 5.99
N ILE A 797 -3.19 57.22 6.10
CA ILE A 797 -4.08 58.09 6.88
C ILE A 797 -4.02 57.73 8.37
N PRO A 798 -3.67 58.67 9.27
CA PRO A 798 -3.78 58.46 10.72
C PRO A 798 -5.25 58.30 11.13
N ILE A 799 -5.56 57.35 12.01
CA ILE A 799 -6.94 57.15 12.49
C ILE A 799 -7.40 58.34 13.37
N ALA A 800 -6.47 59.07 13.99
CA ALA A 800 -6.73 60.29 14.74
C ALA A 800 -6.79 61.55 13.85
N ASN A 801 -8.01 61.99 13.51
CA ASN A 801 -8.52 63.35 13.76
C ASN A 801 -9.99 63.50 13.30
N GLU A 802 -10.87 63.53 14.31
CA GLU A 802 -12.27 64.01 14.45
C GLU A 802 -12.76 65.10 13.45
N PRO A 803 -14.06 65.49 13.44
CA PRO A 803 -15.33 64.78 13.55
C PRO A 803 -16.24 65.13 12.34
N SER A 804 -17.46 64.58 12.30
CA SER A 804 -18.52 65.00 11.39
C SER A 804 -18.87 66.49 11.53
N GLU A 805 -18.38 67.36 10.64
CA GLU A 805 -19.02 68.61 10.18
C GLU A 805 -18.16 69.25 9.06
N GLU A 806 -18.81 69.84 8.05
CA GLU A 806 -18.24 70.57 6.89
C GLU A 806 -17.80 69.75 5.65
N LEU A 807 -18.79 69.22 4.94
CA LEU A 807 -18.83 69.30 3.47
C LEU A 807 -18.99 70.79 3.08
N GLU A 808 -17.91 71.58 3.04
CA GLU A 808 -17.89 72.79 2.22
C GLU A 808 -16.46 73.29 1.95
N HIS A 809 -16.03 73.10 0.70
CA HIS A 809 -15.18 74.03 -0.06
C HIS A 809 -13.79 74.37 0.50
N HIS A 810 -12.76 73.62 0.08
CA HIS A 810 -11.47 74.25 -0.27
C HIS A 810 -10.63 73.43 -1.26
N GLY A 811 -10.41 74.02 -2.43
CA GLY A 811 -9.09 74.11 -3.06
C GLY A 811 -8.50 72.86 -3.71
N VAL A 812 -8.76 72.71 -5.01
CA VAL A 812 -7.88 71.97 -5.93
C VAL A 812 -6.44 72.50 -5.77
N VAL A 813 -5.57 71.67 -5.20
CA VAL A 813 -4.11 71.81 -5.33
C VAL A 813 -3.68 70.75 -6.34
N THR A 814 -3.47 71.19 -7.57
CA THR A 814 -2.75 70.45 -8.61
C THR A 814 -1.31 70.25 -8.14
N LEU A 815 -0.91 69.00 -7.87
CA LEU A 815 0.50 68.63 -7.84
C LEU A 815 0.90 68.24 -9.27
N ASP A 816 1.94 68.90 -9.78
CA ASP A 816 2.57 68.63 -11.07
C ASP A 816 2.95 67.16 -11.18
N GLU A 817 2.52 66.56 -12.29
CA GLU A 817 2.77 65.18 -12.69
C GLU A 817 4.27 64.97 -13.00
N ASP A 818 4.87 63.94 -12.41
CA ASP A 818 6.22 63.48 -12.77
C ASP A 818 6.12 62.69 -14.11
N PRO A 819 6.83 63.06 -15.20
CA PRO A 819 6.56 62.55 -16.56
C PRO A 819 6.98 61.08 -16.81
N ILE A 820 7.43 60.35 -15.80
CA ILE A 820 8.06 59.03 -15.97
C ILE A 820 7.04 57.90 -15.83
N GLU A 821 6.08 57.99 -14.90
CA GLU A 821 5.09 56.91 -14.65
C GLU A 821 3.98 56.81 -15.71
N GLN A 822 3.58 57.91 -16.35
CA GLN A 822 2.62 57.85 -17.47
C GLN A 822 3.20 57.23 -18.75
N SER A 823 4.53 57.18 -18.91
CA SER A 823 5.15 56.62 -20.12
C SER A 823 5.17 55.09 -20.13
N VAL A 824 5.21 54.46 -18.94
CA VAL A 824 5.26 53.00 -18.77
C VAL A 824 3.86 52.41 -18.86
N PHE A 825 2.86 53.06 -18.24
CA PHE A 825 1.45 52.62 -18.29
C PHE A 825 0.81 52.79 -19.67
N LYS A 826 1.21 53.82 -20.43
CA LYS A 826 0.70 54.04 -21.79
C LYS A 826 1.27 53.01 -22.78
N ARG A 827 2.54 52.65 -22.64
CA ARG A 827 3.18 51.61 -23.49
C ARG A 827 2.67 50.20 -23.20
N SER A 828 2.38 49.83 -21.95
CA SER A 828 1.82 48.49 -21.66
C SER A 828 0.40 48.33 -22.19
N SER A 829 -0.42 49.38 -22.14
CA SER A 829 -1.78 49.36 -22.70
C SER A 829 -1.81 49.33 -24.24
N GLU A 830 -0.86 49.98 -24.91
CA GLU A 830 -0.71 49.94 -26.37
C GLU A 830 -0.18 48.57 -26.85
N ILE A 831 0.70 47.90 -26.08
CA ILE A 831 1.21 46.55 -26.36
C ILE A 831 0.12 45.48 -26.21
N MET A 832 -0.71 45.56 -25.16
CA MET A 832 -1.84 44.64 -24.95
C MET A 832 -2.95 44.83 -25.99
N GLY A 833 -3.19 46.08 -26.44
CA GLY A 833 -4.13 46.36 -27.54
C GLY A 833 -3.68 45.84 -28.91
N LEU A 834 -2.37 45.83 -29.17
CA LEU A 834 -1.78 45.26 -30.39
C LEU A 834 -1.80 43.72 -30.38
N ALA A 835 -1.56 43.09 -29.22
CA ALA A 835 -1.65 41.63 -29.06
C ALA A 835 -3.08 41.11 -29.29
N GLN A 836 -4.09 41.80 -28.76
CA GLN A 836 -5.50 41.42 -28.94
C GLN A 836 -5.95 41.60 -30.40
N SER A 837 -5.47 42.63 -31.12
CA SER A 837 -5.75 42.83 -32.54
C SER A 837 -5.06 41.82 -33.47
N LEU A 838 -4.02 41.14 -33.01
CA LEU A 838 -3.29 40.12 -33.78
C LEU A 838 -3.95 38.75 -33.70
N VAL A 839 -4.49 38.38 -32.53
CA VAL A 839 -5.22 37.13 -32.30
C VAL A 839 -6.47 37.04 -33.17
N ASP A 840 -7.12 38.17 -33.45
CA ASP A 840 -8.33 38.21 -34.28
C ASP A 840 -8.08 38.16 -35.81
N ARG A 841 -6.82 38.16 -36.28
CA ARG A 841 -6.49 38.26 -37.73
C ARG A 841 -5.65 37.11 -38.30
N VAL A 842 -5.33 36.08 -37.53
CA VAL A 842 -4.56 34.92 -38.03
C VAL A 842 -5.51 33.78 -38.38
N SER A 843 -5.78 33.59 -39.67
CA SER A 843 -6.55 32.44 -40.18
C SER A 843 -6.00 31.83 -41.47
N ASP A 844 -4.72 32.02 -41.79
CA ASP A 844 -4.07 31.28 -42.90
C ASP A 844 -2.53 31.30 -42.84
N ASP A 845 -1.93 30.28 -43.46
CA ASP A 845 -0.57 29.75 -43.27
C ASP A 845 0.62 30.57 -43.85
N ASP A 846 0.43 31.79 -44.36
CA ASP A 846 1.46 32.46 -45.18
C ASP A 846 2.33 33.56 -44.50
N ASP A 847 2.15 33.88 -43.22
CA ASP A 847 2.87 35.04 -42.60
C ASP A 847 3.89 34.66 -41.49
N ARG A 848 4.84 33.77 -41.82
CA ARG A 848 6.03 33.52 -40.96
C ARG A 848 7.04 34.67 -40.94
N GLU A 849 7.01 35.57 -41.92
CA GLU A 849 7.99 36.66 -42.06
C GLU A 849 7.67 37.87 -41.12
N LEU A 850 6.43 37.97 -40.64
CA LEU A 850 5.99 39.00 -39.69
C LEU A 850 6.30 38.66 -38.22
N LEU A 851 6.35 37.37 -37.88
CA LEU A 851 6.72 36.91 -36.53
C LEU A 851 8.21 37.07 -36.23
N ASP A 852 9.07 36.84 -37.24
CA ASP A 852 10.53 37.01 -37.10
C ASP A 852 10.94 38.50 -36.97
N GLN A 853 10.18 39.44 -37.54
CA GLN A 853 10.42 40.88 -37.34
C GLN A 853 10.00 41.35 -35.94
N LEU A 854 8.96 40.74 -35.35
CA LEU A 854 8.47 41.09 -34.02
C LEU A 854 9.41 40.60 -32.90
N PHE A 855 10.04 39.42 -33.06
CA PHE A 855 11.05 38.90 -32.13
C PHE A 855 12.39 39.66 -32.16
N ALA A 856 12.62 40.48 -33.18
CA ALA A 856 13.82 41.30 -33.31
C ALA A 856 13.67 42.72 -32.74
N GLU A 857 12.42 43.18 -32.52
CA GLU A 857 12.11 44.49 -31.93
C GLU A 857 11.68 44.44 -30.44
N LEU A 858 11.21 43.29 -29.96
CA LEU A 858 11.14 42.93 -28.53
C LEU A 858 12.55 42.65 -27.99
#